data_AF-W2T1T6-F1
#
_entry.id   AF-W2T1T6-F1
#
_cell.length_a   1.000
_cell.length_b   1.000
_cell.length_c   1.000
_cell.angle_alpha   90.00
_cell.angle_beta   90.00
_cell.angle_gamma   90.00
#
_symmetry.space_group_name_H-M   'P 1'
#
loop_
_entity.id
_entity.type
_entity.pdbx_description
1 polymer ?
#
loop_
_entity_poly.entity_id
_entity_poly.type
_entity_poly.pdbx_seq_one_letter_code
_entity_poly.pdbx_strand_id
1 'polypeptide(L)'
;MLLAVLLLPLVSADLIPRELLFSDPKYSSISLSPNGRFFAYIAPDENKVKNVFVKCTSCKSTRQVTFEESSDVLGYSWTGVHDVILYTQDRNGDENTMLFKKNISEADLALDRNKRAVISNRPGVKAIVMGNNHKDSRILIGLNDENPVYHNIYIFDLLTDTMTPHLKNSRFPVFVVDNDLNVRLAAEEQPDGSLMYYRLSAKAQAPLSSDPSLWEQYLLVQPDDRAITMPVSFDKSNQYMYWLWGDDNIDLGTLVLFKFDDPEHKEVLYTATRAQIGSILIHPTDKTVLAVTEIYHKPELFVANGTVMDDLQYLVNLRPHGSLQILSLSLDMTTWLVTYLSSDKPYEVFLYRSWVKTAEFLFNVRPELEQYKLNKQVGFDFKTRDDMVLQAYISLPPEAPLRSPKDVPEADQGYAKLGMLPVEPQKMIVLVHGGPKARDDYGFSATNAWLTSRGYAVLQVNFRGSVGFGKRLTNAGDGEWGRKMHFDILDSVEFAVAKGIANRSEVAIMGGSYGGYETLAALTFTPDEFACGVDIVGPSNLVSLIQAVPPYWRGFYKDLVRMMGADIDTDEGRQSLTARSPLFFAERVTKPLMILQGANDPRVKQQESDQFVAALRKKNIPVSYILYPDEGHGFRKANNRLAQCGFIEKFLHSCLGGEYEPFEQGQYNSSAIMKSDGFPTTIESRPPTPPPYPTLAPQLFYRPILPRFAARALPLPTDFPPSPTVLLRGLPFNHR
;
A
#
# COMPACT_ATOMS: atom_id res chain seq x y z
N MET A 1 48.81 -37.87 -22.26
CA MET A 1 47.54 -37.10 -22.28
C MET A 1 47.31 -36.59 -20.86
N LEU A 2 47.59 -35.30 -20.61
CA LEU A 2 47.17 -34.61 -19.39
C LEU A 2 45.70 -34.21 -19.58
N LEU A 3 44.83 -34.60 -18.64
CA LEU A 3 43.47 -34.08 -18.55
C LEU A 3 43.53 -32.72 -17.86
N ALA A 4 43.23 -31.65 -18.60
CA ALA A 4 42.95 -30.34 -18.03
C ALA A 4 41.50 -30.34 -17.51
N VAL A 5 41.34 -30.18 -16.21
CA VAL A 5 40.05 -29.89 -15.57
C VAL A 5 39.73 -28.43 -15.88
N LEU A 6 38.76 -28.21 -16.77
CA LEU A 6 38.15 -26.91 -16.99
C LEU A 6 37.29 -26.56 -15.77
N LEU A 7 37.85 -25.74 -14.88
CA LEU A 7 37.08 -24.92 -13.95
C LEU A 7 36.25 -23.94 -14.80
N LEU A 8 34.96 -24.22 -14.96
CA LEU A 8 34.01 -23.22 -15.42
C LEU A 8 33.93 -22.12 -14.35
N PRO A 9 34.11 -20.84 -14.70
CA PRO A 9 33.82 -19.77 -13.75
C PRO A 9 32.32 -19.84 -13.41
N LEU A 10 32.00 -19.87 -12.12
CA LEU A 10 30.67 -19.50 -11.64
C LEU A 10 30.40 -18.10 -12.21
N VAL A 11 29.49 -18.03 -13.17
CA VAL A 11 28.97 -16.76 -13.66
C VAL A 11 28.26 -16.13 -12.46
N SER A 12 28.92 -15.17 -11.81
CA SER A 12 28.25 -14.24 -10.90
C SER A 12 27.07 -13.68 -11.68
N ALA A 13 25.85 -13.86 -11.18
CA ALA A 13 24.72 -13.13 -11.74
C ALA A 13 25.08 -11.64 -11.64
N ASP A 14 25.13 -10.95 -12.78
CA ASP A 14 25.44 -9.53 -12.80
C ASP A 14 24.42 -8.81 -11.90
N LEU A 15 24.93 -8.04 -10.92
CA LEU A 15 24.09 -7.24 -10.04
C LEU A 15 23.16 -6.37 -10.88
N ILE A 16 21.86 -6.38 -10.56
CA ILE A 16 20.91 -5.45 -11.20
C ILE A 16 21.27 -4.03 -10.73
N PRO A 17 21.62 -3.08 -11.60
CA PRO A 17 21.99 -1.73 -11.17
C PRO A 17 20.81 -1.04 -10.47
N ARG A 18 21.10 -0.29 -9.39
CA ARG A 18 20.06 0.48 -8.65
C ARG A 18 19.26 1.39 -9.58
N GLU A 19 19.93 1.99 -10.56
CA GLU A 19 19.31 2.89 -11.53
C GLU A 19 18.18 2.22 -12.33
N LEU A 20 18.32 0.94 -12.69
CA LEU A 20 17.27 0.23 -13.44
C LEU A 20 16.02 -0.05 -12.60
N LEU A 21 16.21 -0.22 -11.28
CA LEU A 21 15.14 -0.56 -10.34
C LEU A 21 14.44 0.67 -9.77
N PHE A 22 15.19 1.73 -9.45
CA PHE A 22 14.70 2.84 -8.63
C PHE A 22 14.64 4.21 -9.33
N SER A 23 15.22 4.35 -10.53
CA SER A 23 14.92 5.52 -11.37
C SER A 23 13.45 5.57 -11.72
N ASP A 24 12.97 6.76 -12.10
CA ASP A 24 11.59 6.91 -12.52
C ASP A 24 11.27 5.96 -13.70
N PRO A 25 10.15 5.22 -13.61
CA PRO A 25 9.76 4.33 -14.68
C PRO A 25 9.41 5.13 -15.93
N LYS A 26 9.54 4.50 -17.11
CA LYS A 26 9.13 5.13 -18.37
C LYS A 26 7.63 5.44 -18.42
N TYR A 27 6.83 4.67 -17.68
CA TYR A 27 5.39 4.80 -17.63
C TYR A 27 4.90 4.57 -16.19
N SER A 28 4.13 5.50 -15.65
CA SER A 28 3.45 5.37 -14.36
C SER A 28 2.06 6.00 -14.41
N SER A 29 1.19 5.68 -13.45
CA SER A 29 -0.18 6.23 -13.35
C SER A 29 -0.96 6.11 -14.67
N ILE A 30 -0.93 4.94 -15.29
CA ILE A 30 -1.47 4.74 -16.64
C ILE A 30 -3.00 4.66 -16.58
N SER A 31 -3.71 5.45 -17.40
CA SER A 31 -5.17 5.40 -17.45
C SER A 31 -5.72 5.79 -18.82
N LEU A 32 -6.85 5.17 -19.19
CA LEU A 32 -7.57 5.43 -20.43
C LEU A 32 -8.50 6.63 -20.27
N SER A 33 -8.57 7.46 -21.31
CA SER A 33 -9.57 8.53 -21.41
C SER A 33 -11.00 7.97 -21.48
N PRO A 34 -12.01 8.68 -20.98
CA PRO A 34 -13.41 8.21 -20.98
C PRO A 34 -13.93 7.80 -22.36
N ASN A 35 -13.48 8.46 -23.42
CA ASN A 35 -13.86 8.15 -24.80
C ASN A 35 -12.96 7.11 -25.51
N GLY A 36 -11.96 6.55 -24.81
CA GLY A 36 -11.06 5.53 -25.34
C GLY A 36 -10.08 5.99 -26.44
N ARG A 37 -10.06 7.28 -26.81
CA ARG A 37 -9.19 7.81 -27.90
C ARG A 37 -7.73 7.90 -27.49
N PHE A 38 -7.50 8.10 -26.20
CA PHE A 38 -6.18 8.27 -25.63
C PHE A 38 -6.00 7.44 -24.37
N PHE A 39 -4.77 7.06 -24.09
CA PHE A 39 -4.33 6.79 -22.72
C PHE A 39 -3.27 7.79 -22.31
N ALA A 40 -3.18 8.06 -21.02
CA ALA A 40 -2.18 8.94 -20.44
C ALA A 40 -1.30 8.17 -19.45
N TYR A 41 -0.16 8.76 -19.12
CA TYR A 41 0.78 8.26 -18.13
C TYR A 41 1.66 9.42 -17.63
N ILE A 42 2.26 9.24 -16.46
CA ILE A 42 3.29 10.13 -15.91
C ILE A 42 4.67 9.55 -16.26
N ALA A 43 5.55 10.41 -16.76
CA ALA A 43 6.95 10.09 -17.06
C ALA A 43 7.83 11.33 -16.84
N PRO A 44 9.14 11.16 -16.54
CA PRO A 44 10.08 12.27 -16.51
C PRO A 44 10.28 12.86 -17.92
N ASP A 45 10.34 14.18 -18.02
CA ASP A 45 10.69 14.90 -19.25
C ASP A 45 12.22 15.02 -19.44
N GLU A 46 12.65 15.84 -20.40
CA GLU A 46 14.07 16.10 -20.69
C GLU A 46 14.83 16.68 -19.48
N ASN A 47 14.13 17.42 -18.60
CA ASN A 47 14.67 18.00 -17.37
C ASN A 47 14.54 17.05 -16.16
N LYS A 48 14.11 15.80 -16.37
CA LYS A 48 13.83 14.80 -15.33
C LYS A 48 12.68 15.18 -14.38
N VAL A 49 11.80 16.08 -14.80
CA VAL A 49 10.59 16.43 -14.03
C VAL A 49 9.42 15.61 -14.53
N LYS A 50 8.70 14.97 -13.62
CA LYS A 50 7.55 14.13 -13.96
C LYS A 50 6.39 14.96 -14.48
N ASN A 51 5.98 14.65 -15.71
CA ASN A 51 4.89 15.31 -16.43
C ASN A 51 3.93 14.27 -17.00
N VAL A 52 2.73 14.71 -17.39
CA VAL A 52 1.73 13.87 -18.05
C VAL A 52 2.00 13.84 -19.54
N PHE A 53 1.98 12.64 -20.09
CA PHE A 53 2.06 12.35 -21.52
C PHE A 53 0.79 11.64 -21.96
N VAL A 54 0.39 11.89 -23.20
CA VAL A 54 -0.82 11.32 -23.80
C VAL A 54 -0.43 10.60 -25.09
N LYS A 55 -0.91 9.36 -25.24
CA LYS A 55 -0.72 8.55 -26.44
C LYS A 55 -2.06 8.17 -27.05
N CYS A 56 -2.13 8.32 -28.37
CA CYS A 56 -3.27 7.94 -29.20
C CYS A 56 -3.45 6.42 -29.18
N THR A 57 -4.68 5.95 -29.00
CA THR A 57 -4.96 4.51 -29.00
C THR A 57 -5.04 3.93 -30.40
N SER A 58 -5.36 4.73 -31.42
CA SER A 58 -5.53 4.27 -32.81
C SER A 58 -4.41 4.72 -33.75
N CYS A 59 -3.41 5.44 -33.24
CA CYS A 59 -2.34 6.03 -34.05
C CYS A 59 -1.04 6.12 -33.23
N LYS A 60 0.08 6.42 -33.89
CA LYS A 60 1.40 6.44 -33.24
C LYS A 60 1.72 7.76 -32.51
N SER A 61 0.79 8.73 -32.50
CA SER A 61 1.02 10.04 -31.88
C SER A 61 1.15 9.93 -30.37
N THR A 62 2.22 10.51 -29.83
CA THR A 62 2.49 10.67 -28.40
C THR A 62 2.96 12.09 -28.15
N ARG A 63 2.49 12.72 -27.08
CA ARG A 63 2.87 14.09 -26.74
C ARG A 63 2.85 14.35 -25.24
N GLN A 64 3.77 15.19 -24.79
CA GLN A 64 3.73 15.79 -23.46
C GLN A 64 2.58 16.79 -23.39
N VAL A 65 1.83 16.82 -22.28
CA VAL A 65 0.66 17.70 -22.13
C VAL A 65 0.69 18.58 -20.87
N THR A 66 1.55 18.27 -19.89
CA THR A 66 1.94 19.20 -18.83
C THR A 66 3.42 19.53 -18.96
N PHE A 67 3.82 20.73 -18.53
CA PHE A 67 5.17 21.26 -18.73
C PHE A 67 5.69 21.89 -17.43
N GLU A 68 5.65 21.11 -16.35
CA GLU A 68 6.23 21.49 -15.07
C GLU A 68 7.75 21.45 -15.14
N GLU A 69 8.41 22.48 -14.61
CA GLU A 69 9.87 22.65 -14.73
C GLU A 69 10.63 22.32 -13.44
N SER A 70 9.94 22.21 -12.30
CA SER A 70 10.60 22.02 -10.99
C SER A 70 9.85 21.12 -10.01
N SER A 71 8.54 20.92 -10.20
CA SER A 71 7.70 20.14 -9.29
C SER A 71 7.08 18.99 -10.04
N ASP A 72 7.35 17.76 -9.57
CA ASP A 72 6.80 16.55 -10.15
C ASP A 72 5.28 16.56 -10.10
N VAL A 73 4.65 16.21 -11.23
CA VAL A 73 3.25 15.77 -11.24
C VAL A 73 3.15 14.44 -10.49
N LEU A 74 2.36 14.42 -9.42
CA LEU A 74 2.21 13.25 -8.54
C LEU A 74 1.09 12.31 -9.00
N GLY A 75 0.10 12.86 -9.70
CA GLY A 75 -1.10 12.14 -10.13
C GLY A 75 -1.90 13.00 -11.11
N TYR A 76 -2.77 12.35 -11.90
CA TYR A 76 -3.72 13.03 -12.76
C TYR A 76 -5.02 12.23 -12.86
N SER A 77 -6.08 12.88 -13.32
CA SER A 77 -7.37 12.25 -13.63
C SER A 77 -7.99 12.86 -14.87
N TRP A 78 -8.58 12.02 -15.72
CA TRP A 78 -9.44 12.45 -16.81
C TRP A 78 -10.74 13.10 -16.32
N THR A 79 -11.36 13.95 -17.13
CA THR A 79 -12.64 14.61 -16.79
C THR A 79 -13.74 14.29 -17.80
N GLY A 80 -14.96 14.75 -17.54
CA GLY A 80 -16.07 14.66 -18.50
C GLY A 80 -15.92 15.62 -19.69
N VAL A 81 -15.10 16.66 -19.56
CA VAL A 81 -14.77 17.56 -20.67
C VAL A 81 -13.65 16.95 -21.48
N HIS A 82 -13.89 16.82 -22.79
CA HIS A 82 -12.89 16.30 -23.72
C HIS A 82 -11.63 17.15 -23.67
N ASP A 83 -10.47 16.48 -23.72
CA ASP A 83 -9.15 17.12 -23.68
C ASP A 83 -8.91 17.99 -22.45
N VAL A 84 -9.59 17.74 -21.32
CA VAL A 84 -9.29 18.38 -20.03
C VAL A 84 -8.92 17.33 -19.00
N ILE A 85 -7.79 17.54 -18.33
CA ILE A 85 -7.32 16.73 -17.20
C ILE A 85 -7.15 17.59 -15.96
N LEU A 86 -7.25 16.94 -14.80
CA LEU A 86 -6.78 17.47 -13.52
C LEU A 86 -5.47 16.80 -13.16
N TYR A 87 -4.58 17.52 -12.47
CA TYR A 87 -3.36 16.93 -11.94
C TYR A 87 -2.94 17.57 -10.63
N THR A 88 -2.15 16.83 -9.86
CA THR A 88 -1.79 17.17 -8.48
C THR A 88 -0.29 17.29 -8.29
N GLN A 89 0.11 18.21 -7.42
CA GLN A 89 1.48 18.38 -6.91
C GLN A 89 1.44 18.60 -5.40
N ASP A 90 2.57 18.53 -4.72
CA ASP A 90 2.72 18.98 -3.33
C ASP A 90 4.05 19.76 -3.18
N ARG A 91 4.41 20.17 -1.96
CA ARG A 91 5.68 20.87 -1.73
C ARG A 91 6.65 19.95 -1.02
N ASN A 92 7.54 19.32 -1.78
CA ASN A 92 8.62 18.48 -1.24
C ASN A 92 8.12 17.40 -0.26
N GLY A 93 6.97 16.80 -0.53
CA GLY A 93 6.43 15.72 0.28
C GLY A 93 5.69 16.16 1.56
N ASP A 94 5.30 17.44 1.67
CA ASP A 94 4.44 17.93 2.77
C ASP A 94 3.02 17.32 2.76
N GLU A 95 2.67 16.58 1.71
CA GLU A 95 1.36 15.97 1.46
C GLU A 95 0.18 16.95 1.48
N ASN A 96 0.47 18.25 1.35
CA ASN A 96 -0.53 19.29 1.25
C ASN A 96 -0.86 19.54 -0.23
N THR A 97 -1.66 18.62 -0.78
CA THR A 97 -1.93 18.51 -2.21
C THR A 97 -2.48 19.80 -2.82
N MET A 98 -1.83 20.25 -3.88
CA MET A 98 -2.26 21.30 -4.80
C MET A 98 -2.94 20.67 -6.01
N LEU A 99 -3.91 21.37 -6.60
CA LEU A 99 -4.73 20.89 -7.70
C LEU A 99 -4.76 21.89 -8.85
N PHE A 100 -4.58 21.39 -10.07
CA PHE A 100 -4.52 22.17 -11.30
C PHE A 100 -5.39 21.54 -12.38
N LYS A 101 -5.94 22.39 -13.27
CA LYS A 101 -6.62 21.98 -14.50
C LYS A 101 -5.74 22.29 -15.71
N LYS A 102 -5.66 21.34 -16.64
CA LYS A 102 -4.98 21.50 -17.93
C LYS A 102 -5.91 21.13 -19.07
N ASN A 103 -6.09 22.06 -20.01
CA ASN A 103 -6.60 21.74 -21.33
C ASN A 103 -5.43 21.25 -22.19
N ILE A 104 -5.59 20.05 -22.73
CA ILE A 104 -4.60 19.30 -23.46
C ILE A 104 -4.91 19.26 -24.96
N SER A 105 -5.86 20.03 -25.47
CA SER A 105 -6.14 20.09 -26.92
C SER A 105 -4.88 20.54 -27.68
N GLU A 106 -4.70 20.09 -28.92
CA GLU A 106 -3.54 20.52 -29.73
C GLU A 106 -3.54 22.04 -29.99
N ALA A 107 -4.73 22.63 -30.17
CA ALA A 107 -4.87 24.06 -30.38
C ALA A 107 -4.47 24.87 -29.14
N ASP A 108 -4.88 24.44 -27.94
CA ASP A 108 -4.53 25.11 -26.69
C ASP A 108 -3.03 24.98 -26.37
N LEU A 109 -2.44 23.80 -26.60
CA LEU A 109 -1.01 23.61 -26.40
C LEU A 109 -0.16 24.40 -27.40
N ALA A 110 -0.62 24.55 -28.64
CA ALA A 110 0.07 25.37 -29.65
C ALA A 110 -0.03 26.87 -29.34
N LEU A 111 -1.13 27.32 -28.73
CA LEU A 111 -1.31 28.70 -28.30
C LEU A 111 -0.44 29.04 -27.08
N ASP A 112 -0.52 28.22 -26.02
CA ASP A 112 0.31 28.35 -24.82
C ASP A 112 0.41 26.99 -24.10
N ARG A 113 1.52 26.29 -24.33
CA ARG A 113 1.78 24.99 -23.70
C ARG A 113 1.92 25.06 -22.18
N ASN A 114 2.26 26.20 -21.60
CA ASN A 114 2.45 26.36 -20.15
C ASN A 114 1.16 26.79 -19.43
N LYS A 115 0.16 27.28 -20.16
CA LYS A 115 -1.13 27.70 -19.59
C LYS A 115 -1.80 26.58 -18.81
N ARG A 116 -2.17 26.86 -17.57
CA ARG A 116 -2.98 26.00 -16.70
C ARG A 116 -3.88 26.87 -15.83
N ALA A 117 -5.00 26.31 -15.36
CA ALA A 117 -5.78 26.95 -14.31
C ALA A 117 -5.38 26.37 -12.95
N VAL A 118 -5.22 27.26 -11.97
CA VAL A 118 -4.94 26.88 -10.59
C VAL A 118 -6.27 26.73 -9.87
N ILE A 119 -6.61 25.49 -9.48
CA ILE A 119 -7.80 25.25 -8.67
C ILE A 119 -7.49 25.57 -7.21
N SER A 120 -6.36 25.07 -6.71
CA SER A 120 -5.83 25.47 -5.40
C SER A 120 -4.34 25.18 -5.31
N ASN A 121 -3.57 26.16 -4.87
CA ASN A 121 -2.16 26.01 -4.50
C ASN A 121 -1.83 26.77 -3.20
N ARG A 122 -2.83 27.13 -2.40
CA ARG A 122 -2.61 27.95 -1.19
C ARG A 122 -1.76 27.17 -0.16
N PRO A 123 -0.73 27.77 0.45
CA PRO A 123 0.00 27.14 1.54
C PRO A 123 -0.94 26.73 2.69
N GLY A 124 -0.76 25.52 3.21
CA GLY A 124 -1.60 24.97 4.30
C GLY A 124 -3.01 24.52 3.89
N VAL A 125 -3.44 24.77 2.66
CA VAL A 125 -4.73 24.31 2.13
C VAL A 125 -4.52 23.09 1.24
N LYS A 126 -5.11 21.98 1.62
CA LYS A 126 -5.18 20.73 0.89
C LYS A 126 -6.40 20.75 -0.03
N ALA A 127 -6.18 20.36 -1.28
CA ALA A 127 -7.23 20.16 -2.26
C ALA A 127 -7.39 18.70 -2.62
N ILE A 128 -8.64 18.22 -2.63
CA ILE A 128 -9.00 16.87 -3.04
C ILE A 128 -10.16 16.88 -4.02
N VAL A 129 -10.18 15.95 -4.97
CA VAL A 129 -11.33 15.72 -5.84
C VAL A 129 -12.32 14.86 -5.07
N MET A 130 -13.46 15.44 -4.70
CA MET A 130 -14.55 14.77 -3.96
C MET A 130 -15.49 14.00 -4.91
N GLY A 131 -15.57 14.42 -6.18
CA GLY A 131 -16.45 13.78 -7.16
C GLY A 131 -16.15 14.22 -8.60
N ASN A 132 -16.16 13.25 -9.50
CA ASN A 132 -15.97 13.43 -10.94
C ASN A 132 -16.84 12.38 -11.65
N ASN A 133 -17.91 12.82 -12.30
CA ASN A 133 -18.86 11.89 -12.93
C ASN A 133 -18.43 11.47 -14.35
N HIS A 134 -17.36 12.06 -14.89
CA HIS A 134 -16.87 11.85 -16.25
C HIS A 134 -17.91 12.07 -17.36
N LYS A 135 -18.99 12.81 -17.10
CA LYS A 135 -20.09 13.08 -18.04
C LYS A 135 -20.20 14.55 -18.43
N ASP A 136 -20.02 15.45 -17.46
CA ASP A 136 -20.23 16.89 -17.67
C ASP A 136 -19.04 17.73 -17.14
N SER A 137 -19.16 19.06 -17.19
CA SER A 137 -18.10 20.00 -16.80
C SER A 137 -17.94 20.18 -15.30
N ARG A 138 -18.89 19.72 -14.49
CA ARG A 138 -18.87 19.92 -13.04
C ARG A 138 -18.00 18.87 -12.37
N ILE A 139 -17.21 19.33 -11.42
CA ILE A 139 -16.48 18.48 -10.48
C ILE A 139 -16.69 19.01 -9.06
N LEU A 140 -16.65 18.11 -8.08
CA LEU A 140 -16.67 18.50 -6.67
C LEU A 140 -15.24 18.54 -6.13
N ILE A 141 -14.86 19.68 -5.56
CA ILE A 141 -13.56 19.91 -4.96
C ILE A 141 -13.72 20.11 -3.46
N GLY A 142 -12.94 19.37 -2.67
CA GLY A 142 -12.80 19.57 -1.24
C GLY A 142 -11.62 20.48 -0.92
N LEU A 143 -11.83 21.54 -0.14
CA LEU A 143 -10.77 22.42 0.38
C LEU A 143 -10.90 22.57 1.90
N ASN A 144 -9.81 22.38 2.65
CA ASN A 144 -9.76 22.60 4.11
C ASN A 144 -9.35 24.06 4.45
N ASP A 145 -9.86 25.02 3.68
CA ASP A 145 -9.38 26.40 3.65
C ASP A 145 -9.90 27.29 4.79
N GLU A 146 -11.06 26.96 5.35
CA GLU A 146 -11.59 27.61 6.56
C GLU A 146 -11.31 26.81 7.84
N ASN A 147 -11.14 25.48 7.71
CA ASN A 147 -10.92 24.57 8.83
C ASN A 147 -9.88 23.52 8.42
N PRO A 148 -8.71 23.42 9.10
CA PRO A 148 -7.67 22.48 8.71
C PRO A 148 -8.05 21.01 8.89
N VAL A 149 -9.10 20.71 9.67
CA VAL A 149 -9.62 19.36 9.93
C VAL A 149 -10.60 18.92 8.85
N TYR A 150 -11.47 19.81 8.38
CA TYR A 150 -12.62 19.46 7.55
C TYR A 150 -12.62 20.23 6.23
N HIS A 151 -12.93 19.53 5.15
CA HIS A 151 -12.99 20.13 3.82
C HIS A 151 -14.40 20.66 3.54
N ASN A 152 -14.50 21.94 3.20
CA ASN A 152 -15.64 22.50 2.48
C ASN A 152 -15.72 21.88 1.08
N ILE A 153 -16.92 21.76 0.52
CA ILE A 153 -17.13 21.27 -0.85
C ILE A 153 -17.52 22.42 -1.75
N TYR A 154 -16.88 22.50 -2.91
CA TYR A 154 -17.15 23.45 -3.97
C TYR A 154 -17.49 22.73 -5.27
N ILE A 155 -18.36 23.32 -6.09
CA ILE A 155 -18.52 22.94 -7.49
C ILE A 155 -17.55 23.78 -8.30
N PHE A 156 -16.69 23.10 -9.06
CA PHE A 156 -15.83 23.74 -10.05
C PHE A 156 -16.32 23.39 -11.45
N ASP A 157 -16.47 24.40 -12.30
CA ASP A 157 -16.83 24.20 -13.71
C ASP A 157 -15.58 24.23 -14.60
N LEU A 158 -15.32 23.10 -15.25
CA LEU A 158 -14.13 22.87 -16.07
C LEU A 158 -14.04 23.73 -17.34
N LEU A 159 -15.17 24.27 -17.82
CA LEU A 159 -15.21 25.09 -19.05
C LEU A 159 -14.95 26.56 -18.74
N THR A 160 -15.49 27.05 -17.62
CA THR A 160 -15.48 28.47 -17.25
C THR A 160 -14.44 28.85 -16.20
N ASP A 161 -13.79 27.86 -15.56
CA ASP A 161 -12.88 28.07 -14.42
C ASP A 161 -13.56 28.72 -13.19
N THR A 162 -14.88 28.58 -13.08
CA THR A 162 -15.63 29.14 -11.96
C THR A 162 -15.70 28.15 -10.80
N MET A 163 -15.44 28.65 -9.59
CA MET A 163 -15.57 27.90 -8.34
C MET A 163 -16.73 28.47 -7.54
N THR A 164 -17.69 27.63 -7.16
CA THR A 164 -18.87 28.03 -6.38
C THR A 164 -19.00 27.19 -5.11
N PRO A 165 -19.33 27.79 -3.95
CA PRO A 165 -19.58 27.02 -2.72
C PRO A 165 -20.75 26.06 -2.92
N HIS A 166 -20.58 24.80 -2.48
CA HIS A 166 -21.63 23.79 -2.55
C HIS A 166 -22.07 23.33 -1.16
N LEU A 167 -21.12 23.05 -0.27
CA LEU A 167 -21.37 22.65 1.11
C LEU A 167 -20.33 23.24 2.05
N LYS A 168 -20.79 23.97 3.08
CA LYS A 168 -19.93 24.46 4.16
C LYS A 168 -19.82 23.41 5.27
N ASN A 169 -18.61 22.99 5.62
CA ASN A 169 -18.37 21.86 6.50
C ASN A 169 -17.53 22.22 7.72
N SER A 170 -17.95 21.74 8.88
CA SER A 170 -17.25 21.88 10.15
C SER A 170 -17.31 20.61 11.01
N ARG A 171 -17.76 19.48 10.43
CA ARG A 171 -18.11 18.27 11.18
C ARG A 171 -17.66 16.97 10.52
N PHE A 172 -17.96 16.80 9.23
CA PHE A 172 -17.86 15.48 8.60
C PHE A 172 -16.51 15.31 7.90
N PRO A 173 -15.69 14.30 8.26
CA PRO A 173 -14.48 13.96 7.52
C PRO A 173 -14.77 13.20 6.21
N VAL A 174 -15.94 12.57 6.08
CA VAL A 174 -16.30 11.72 4.94
C VAL A 174 -17.60 12.21 4.30
N PHE A 175 -17.63 12.24 2.97
CA PHE A 175 -18.86 12.41 2.18
C PHE A 175 -18.94 11.33 1.10
N VAL A 176 -20.16 10.97 0.73
CA VAL A 176 -20.45 10.09 -0.40
C VAL A 176 -21.39 10.82 -1.36
N VAL A 177 -21.05 10.78 -2.64
CA VAL A 177 -21.79 11.46 -3.71
C VAL A 177 -22.37 10.43 -4.68
N ASP A 178 -23.50 10.77 -5.30
CA ASP A 178 -24.11 9.91 -6.33
C ASP A 178 -23.57 10.19 -7.74
N ASN A 179 -24.12 9.47 -8.73
CA ASN A 179 -23.68 9.55 -10.12
C ASN A 179 -23.89 10.93 -10.79
N ASP A 180 -24.66 11.82 -10.15
CA ASP A 180 -24.97 13.17 -10.63
C ASP A 180 -24.25 14.26 -9.81
N LEU A 181 -23.32 13.84 -8.92
CA LEU A 181 -22.55 14.69 -8.01
C LEU A 181 -23.40 15.36 -6.93
N ASN A 182 -24.51 14.75 -6.52
CA ASN A 182 -25.21 15.19 -5.32
C ASN A 182 -24.60 14.54 -4.08
N VAL A 183 -24.40 15.32 -3.01
CA VAL A 183 -23.99 14.77 -1.71
C VAL A 183 -25.16 13.97 -1.13
N ARG A 184 -24.94 12.68 -0.84
CA ARG A 184 -25.97 11.76 -0.34
C ARG A 184 -25.74 11.33 1.09
N LEU A 185 -24.49 11.03 1.44
CA LEU A 185 -24.11 10.65 2.80
C LEU A 185 -22.97 11.52 3.31
N ALA A 186 -22.92 11.66 4.62
CA ALA A 186 -21.73 12.08 5.34
C ALA A 186 -21.49 11.09 6.48
N ALA A 187 -20.26 10.95 6.95
CA ALA A 187 -19.98 10.09 8.10
C ALA A 187 -19.07 10.78 9.10
N GLU A 188 -19.28 10.47 10.38
CA GLU A 188 -18.39 10.86 11.46
C GLU A 188 -18.23 9.72 12.46
N GLU A 189 -17.10 9.73 13.13
CA GLU A 189 -16.79 8.80 14.19
C GLU A 189 -17.50 9.17 15.50
N GLN A 190 -18.00 8.16 16.20
CA GLN A 190 -18.65 8.30 17.50
C GLN A 190 -17.64 8.08 18.64
N PRO A 191 -17.96 8.49 19.88
CA PRO A 191 -17.05 8.36 21.03
C PRO A 191 -16.59 6.93 21.32
N ASP A 192 -17.39 5.92 20.97
CA ASP A 192 -17.07 4.49 21.12
C ASP A 192 -16.24 3.91 19.95
N GLY A 193 -15.88 4.74 18.97
CA GLY A 193 -15.15 4.35 17.77
C GLY A 193 -16.03 3.79 16.65
N SER A 194 -17.36 3.75 16.82
CA SER A 194 -18.27 3.38 15.73
C SER A 194 -18.32 4.50 14.68
N LEU A 195 -18.71 4.17 13.45
CA LEU A 195 -18.84 5.15 12.37
C LEU A 195 -20.32 5.34 12.04
N MET A 196 -20.86 6.52 12.33
CA MET A 196 -22.24 6.87 11.99
C MET A 196 -22.27 7.52 10.62
N TYR A 197 -23.00 6.89 9.69
CA TYR A 197 -23.42 7.51 8.45
C TYR A 197 -24.71 8.30 8.68
N TYR A 198 -24.75 9.48 8.10
CA TYR A 198 -25.89 10.37 8.04
C TYR A 198 -26.32 10.56 6.60
N ARG A 199 -27.63 10.70 6.37
CA ARG A 199 -28.19 11.15 5.11
C ARG A 199 -28.81 12.54 5.27
N LEU A 200 -29.01 13.24 4.16
CA LEU A 200 -29.73 14.51 4.17
C LEU A 200 -31.18 14.29 4.63
N SER A 201 -31.64 15.13 5.55
CA SER A 201 -33.04 15.15 5.99
C SER A 201 -33.93 15.78 4.93
N ALA A 202 -35.24 15.56 5.03
CA ALA A 202 -36.24 16.21 4.16
C ALA A 202 -36.24 17.75 4.23
N LYS A 203 -35.59 18.35 5.25
CA LYS A 203 -35.46 19.81 5.41
C LYS A 203 -34.25 20.38 4.69
N ALA A 204 -33.33 19.54 4.21
CA ALA A 204 -32.12 19.98 3.55
C ALA A 204 -32.43 20.69 2.23
N GLN A 205 -32.02 21.95 2.13
CA GLN A 205 -32.08 22.75 0.90
C GLN A 205 -30.74 23.47 0.72
N ALA A 206 -30.37 23.71 -0.53
CA ALA A 206 -29.16 24.47 -0.83
C ALA A 206 -29.29 25.93 -0.32
N PRO A 207 -28.20 26.57 0.14
CA PRO A 207 -26.84 26.03 0.25
C PRO A 207 -26.71 25.01 1.39
N LEU A 208 -26.02 23.90 1.13
CA LEU A 208 -25.84 22.84 2.12
C LEU A 208 -24.80 23.24 3.18
N SER A 209 -24.96 22.70 4.37
CA SER A 209 -23.93 22.77 5.41
C SER A 209 -23.89 21.51 6.26
N SER A 210 -22.90 21.41 7.14
CA SER A 210 -22.83 20.35 8.15
C SER A 210 -23.69 20.62 9.40
N ASP A 211 -24.64 21.57 9.35
CA ASP A 211 -25.58 21.86 10.45
C ASP A 211 -26.39 20.59 10.77
N PRO A 212 -26.39 20.09 12.03
CA PRO A 212 -27.08 18.87 12.41
C PRO A 212 -28.56 18.81 12.01
N SER A 213 -29.26 19.95 11.90
CA SER A 213 -30.67 19.99 11.50
C SER A 213 -30.91 19.57 10.04
N LEU A 214 -29.87 19.54 9.20
CA LEU A 214 -29.94 19.11 7.81
C LEU A 214 -29.67 17.62 7.64
N TRP A 215 -29.23 16.92 8.69
CA TRP A 215 -28.76 15.54 8.61
C TRP A 215 -29.53 14.65 9.58
N GLU A 216 -29.87 13.45 9.13
CA GLU A 216 -30.47 12.40 9.97
C GLU A 216 -29.58 11.16 9.97
N GLN A 217 -29.56 10.46 11.11
CA GLN A 217 -28.82 9.21 11.23
C GLN A 217 -29.35 8.20 10.22
N TYR A 218 -28.44 7.51 9.55
CA TYR A 218 -28.76 6.58 8.49
C TYR A 218 -28.33 5.16 8.86
N LEU A 219 -27.05 4.98 9.19
CA LEU A 219 -26.49 3.65 9.39
C LEU A 219 -25.31 3.72 10.35
N LEU A 220 -25.33 2.88 11.40
CA LEU A 220 -24.23 2.75 12.34
C LEU A 220 -23.37 1.55 11.96
N VAL A 221 -22.09 1.79 11.70
CA VAL A 221 -21.10 0.73 11.50
C VAL A 221 -20.34 0.53 12.81
N GLN A 222 -20.41 -0.69 13.35
CA GLN A 222 -19.72 -1.02 14.58
C GLN A 222 -18.19 -0.94 14.40
N PRO A 223 -17.44 -0.59 15.45
CA PRO A 223 -15.99 -0.45 15.38
C PRO A 223 -15.28 -1.65 14.73
N ASP A 224 -15.73 -2.86 15.06
CA ASP A 224 -15.15 -4.12 14.56
C ASP A 224 -15.44 -4.37 13.08
N ASP A 225 -16.49 -3.77 12.52
CA ASP A 225 -16.93 -3.97 11.14
C ASP A 225 -16.38 -2.93 10.18
N ARG A 226 -15.72 -1.87 10.69
CA ARG A 226 -15.25 -0.73 9.89
C ARG A 226 -14.29 -1.13 8.76
N ALA A 227 -13.49 -2.17 8.96
CA ALA A 227 -12.54 -2.64 7.96
C ALA A 227 -13.23 -3.25 6.71
N ILE A 228 -14.49 -3.69 6.84
CA ILE A 228 -15.21 -4.43 5.79
C ILE A 228 -16.61 -3.89 5.48
N THR A 229 -17.02 -2.79 6.11
CA THR A 229 -18.33 -2.17 5.89
C THR A 229 -18.16 -0.74 5.40
N MET A 230 -18.41 -0.52 4.11
CA MET A 230 -18.28 0.79 3.50
C MET A 230 -19.12 0.93 2.22
N PRO A 231 -19.56 2.14 1.89
CA PRO A 231 -20.23 2.42 0.62
C PRO A 231 -19.29 2.16 -0.56
N VAL A 232 -19.82 1.56 -1.64
CA VAL A 232 -19.06 1.31 -2.89
C VAL A 232 -19.48 2.31 -3.96
N SER A 233 -20.73 2.24 -4.43
CA SER A 233 -21.26 3.18 -5.44
C SER A 233 -22.79 3.11 -5.51
N PHE A 234 -23.40 4.10 -6.16
CA PHE A 234 -24.82 4.05 -6.52
C PHE A 234 -25.04 3.25 -7.81
N ASP A 235 -26.20 2.60 -7.90
CA ASP A 235 -26.71 2.06 -9.16
C ASP A 235 -27.06 3.19 -10.15
N LYS A 236 -27.40 2.83 -11.39
CA LYS A 236 -27.70 3.81 -12.45
C LYS A 236 -28.84 4.76 -12.08
N SER A 237 -29.83 4.29 -11.30
CA SER A 237 -31.00 5.09 -10.91
C SER A 237 -30.74 6.04 -9.73
N ASN A 238 -29.60 5.90 -9.04
CA ASN A 238 -29.29 6.56 -7.77
C ASN A 238 -30.30 6.24 -6.63
N GLN A 239 -31.10 5.18 -6.79
CA GLN A 239 -32.06 4.70 -5.79
C GLN A 239 -31.54 3.52 -4.98
N TYR A 240 -30.57 2.78 -5.51
CA TYR A 240 -29.92 1.66 -4.85
C TYR A 240 -28.43 1.92 -4.71
N MET A 241 -27.83 1.26 -3.72
CA MET A 241 -26.43 1.46 -3.40
C MET A 241 -25.74 0.13 -3.12
N TYR A 242 -24.59 -0.06 -3.76
CA TYR A 242 -23.67 -1.15 -3.48
C TYR A 242 -22.86 -0.81 -2.23
N TRP A 243 -22.70 -1.79 -1.36
CA TRP A 243 -21.91 -1.70 -0.14
C TRP A 243 -21.04 -2.93 0.02
N LEU A 244 -19.82 -2.74 0.51
CA LEU A 244 -19.15 -3.78 1.26
C LEU A 244 -19.83 -3.84 2.63
N TRP A 245 -20.10 -5.05 3.10
CA TRP A 245 -20.88 -5.29 4.31
C TRP A 245 -20.25 -6.38 5.18
N GLY A 246 -20.09 -6.06 6.45
CA GLY A 246 -19.77 -6.99 7.53
C GLY A 246 -20.82 -6.93 8.64
N ASP A 247 -20.91 -8.03 9.38
CA ASP A 247 -21.66 -8.15 10.62
C ASP A 247 -21.00 -9.21 11.51
N ASP A 248 -21.56 -9.48 12.69
CA ASP A 248 -21.02 -10.45 13.66
C ASP A 248 -20.72 -11.85 13.08
N ASN A 249 -21.39 -12.26 12.00
CA ASN A 249 -21.22 -13.57 11.37
C ASN A 249 -20.32 -13.53 10.12
N ILE A 250 -19.93 -12.34 9.64
CA ILE A 250 -19.20 -12.14 8.39
C ILE A 250 -17.79 -11.59 8.67
N ASP A 251 -16.77 -12.40 8.45
CA ASP A 251 -15.37 -12.01 8.69
C ASP A 251 -14.69 -11.39 7.45
N LEU A 252 -14.90 -11.97 6.27
CA LEU A 252 -14.25 -11.56 5.01
C LEU A 252 -15.03 -10.50 4.23
N GLY A 253 -16.25 -10.17 4.65
CA GLY A 253 -17.10 -9.20 3.97
C GLY A 253 -17.95 -9.78 2.83
N THR A 254 -19.00 -9.05 2.51
CA THR A 254 -19.99 -9.38 1.47
C THR A 254 -20.24 -8.13 0.63
N LEU A 255 -20.42 -8.26 -0.69
CA LEU A 255 -20.96 -7.21 -1.53
C LEU A 255 -22.48 -7.31 -1.52
N VAL A 256 -23.14 -6.25 -1.07
CA VAL A 256 -24.60 -6.17 -0.99
C VAL A 256 -25.13 -5.01 -1.81
N LEU A 257 -26.40 -5.08 -2.16
CA LEU A 257 -27.18 -4.03 -2.79
C LEU A 257 -28.46 -3.81 -2.00
N PHE A 258 -28.82 -2.56 -1.72
CA PHE A 258 -30.10 -2.23 -1.11
C PHE A 258 -30.59 -0.86 -1.56
N LYS A 259 -31.90 -0.63 -1.40
CA LYS A 259 -32.51 0.67 -1.70
C LYS A 259 -32.02 1.70 -0.69
N PHE A 260 -31.60 2.88 -1.16
CA PHE A 260 -31.04 3.94 -0.32
C PHE A 260 -31.98 4.41 0.80
N ASP A 261 -33.30 4.31 0.61
CA ASP A 261 -34.27 4.68 1.65
C ASP A 261 -34.62 3.53 2.61
N ASP A 262 -34.13 2.32 2.34
CA ASP A 262 -34.46 1.09 3.05
C ASP A 262 -33.22 0.18 3.23
N PRO A 263 -32.26 0.60 4.08
CA PRO A 263 -31.00 -0.12 4.26
C PRO A 263 -31.14 -1.47 4.96
N GLU A 264 -32.30 -1.78 5.54
CA GLU A 264 -32.54 -3.05 6.24
C GLU A 264 -32.71 -4.23 5.27
N HIS A 265 -33.23 -3.99 4.06
CA HIS A 265 -33.49 -5.03 3.06
C HIS A 265 -32.33 -5.15 2.07
N LYS A 266 -31.33 -5.98 2.44
CA LYS A 266 -30.10 -6.19 1.68
C LYS A 266 -30.18 -7.42 0.79
N GLU A 267 -29.91 -7.22 -0.50
CA GLU A 267 -29.62 -8.30 -1.44
C GLU A 267 -28.12 -8.62 -1.38
N VAL A 268 -27.77 -9.87 -1.13
CA VAL A 268 -26.38 -10.34 -1.18
C VAL A 268 -26.01 -10.67 -2.62
N LEU A 269 -25.03 -9.97 -3.17
CA LEU A 269 -24.54 -10.19 -4.54
C LEU A 269 -23.32 -11.12 -4.58
N TYR A 270 -22.45 -11.02 -3.58
CA TYR A 270 -21.23 -11.82 -3.50
C TYR A 270 -20.76 -11.96 -2.05
N THR A 271 -20.45 -13.17 -1.59
CA THR A 271 -19.85 -13.43 -0.28
C THR A 271 -18.44 -13.94 -0.47
N ALA A 272 -17.47 -13.28 0.16
CA ALA A 272 -16.07 -13.65 0.01
C ALA A 272 -15.73 -14.94 0.77
N THR A 273 -14.83 -15.75 0.22
CA THR A 273 -14.57 -17.11 0.71
C THR A 273 -13.14 -17.39 1.15
N ARG A 274 -12.16 -16.66 0.63
CA ARG A 274 -10.73 -16.89 0.91
C ARG A 274 -10.02 -15.65 1.44
N ALA A 275 -10.35 -14.47 0.91
CA ALA A 275 -9.84 -13.19 1.37
C ALA A 275 -10.94 -12.14 1.32
N GLN A 276 -10.70 -10.96 1.90
CA GLN A 276 -11.62 -9.83 1.72
C GLN A 276 -11.73 -9.45 0.23
N ILE A 277 -12.88 -8.88 -0.12
CA ILE A 277 -13.12 -8.31 -1.45
C ILE A 277 -12.13 -7.16 -1.67
N GLY A 278 -11.24 -7.31 -2.65
CA GLY A 278 -10.20 -6.34 -2.99
C GLY A 278 -10.71 -5.29 -3.99
N SER A 279 -11.04 -5.74 -5.20
CA SER A 279 -11.51 -4.85 -6.28
C SER A 279 -12.90 -5.26 -6.76
N ILE A 280 -13.73 -4.27 -7.09
CA ILE A 280 -15.04 -4.46 -7.69
C ILE A 280 -15.03 -3.75 -9.05
N LEU A 281 -15.20 -4.51 -10.13
CA LEU A 281 -15.35 -3.96 -11.46
C LEU A 281 -16.81 -3.58 -11.68
N ILE A 282 -17.08 -2.30 -11.87
CA ILE A 282 -18.43 -1.75 -12.10
C ILE A 282 -18.51 -1.18 -13.51
N HIS A 283 -19.62 -1.44 -14.21
CA HIS A 283 -19.87 -0.90 -15.53
C HIS A 283 -19.86 0.65 -15.47
N PRO A 284 -19.04 1.34 -16.28
CA PRO A 284 -18.80 2.78 -16.14
C PRO A 284 -20.08 3.63 -16.29
N THR A 285 -21.00 3.23 -17.17
CA THR A 285 -22.27 3.94 -17.45
C THR A 285 -23.50 3.25 -16.86
N ASP A 286 -23.65 1.93 -17.02
CA ASP A 286 -24.80 1.17 -16.49
C ASP A 286 -24.72 0.89 -14.99
N LYS A 287 -23.55 1.10 -14.37
CA LYS A 287 -23.32 0.97 -12.92
C LYS A 287 -23.63 -0.41 -12.35
N THR A 288 -23.72 -1.45 -13.17
CA THR A 288 -23.87 -2.83 -12.74
C THR A 288 -22.53 -3.43 -12.33
N VAL A 289 -22.54 -4.35 -11.36
CA VAL A 289 -21.33 -5.11 -10.98
C VAL A 289 -21.00 -6.11 -12.07
N LEU A 290 -19.75 -6.12 -12.52
CA LEU A 290 -19.25 -6.98 -13.59
C LEU A 290 -18.39 -8.12 -13.06
N ALA A 291 -17.49 -7.83 -12.13
CA ALA A 291 -16.61 -8.81 -11.50
C ALA A 291 -16.14 -8.36 -10.12
N VAL A 292 -15.71 -9.31 -9.30
CA VAL A 292 -15.15 -9.11 -7.97
C VAL A 292 -13.80 -9.83 -7.91
N THR A 293 -12.81 -9.24 -7.26
CA THR A 293 -11.49 -9.86 -7.05
C THR A 293 -11.24 -10.08 -5.57
N GLU A 294 -10.89 -11.31 -5.18
CA GLU A 294 -10.33 -11.63 -3.86
C GLU A 294 -8.79 -11.70 -3.95
N ILE A 295 -8.08 -11.26 -2.91
CA ILE A 295 -6.61 -11.26 -2.89
C ILE A 295 -6.11 -11.92 -1.60
N TYR A 296 -5.80 -13.22 -1.66
CA TYR A 296 -5.14 -13.94 -0.56
C TYR A 296 -3.63 -14.01 -0.80
N HIS A 297 -3.16 -15.02 -1.56
CA HIS A 297 -1.78 -15.10 -2.04
C HIS A 297 -1.58 -14.50 -3.43
N LYS A 298 -2.62 -14.51 -4.27
CA LYS A 298 -2.66 -13.92 -5.60
C LYS A 298 -4.08 -13.40 -5.83
N PRO A 299 -4.25 -12.39 -6.70
CA PRO A 299 -5.60 -11.98 -7.11
C PRO A 299 -6.33 -13.10 -7.85
N GLU A 300 -7.56 -13.36 -7.43
CA GLU A 300 -8.49 -14.30 -8.05
C GLU A 300 -9.77 -13.54 -8.43
N LEU A 301 -10.14 -13.61 -9.71
CA LEU A 301 -11.26 -12.86 -10.27
C LEU A 301 -12.51 -13.75 -10.42
N PHE A 302 -13.65 -13.23 -9.98
CA PHE A 302 -14.97 -13.86 -10.01
C PHE A 302 -15.91 -13.00 -10.85
N VAL A 303 -16.49 -13.57 -11.90
CA VAL A 303 -17.38 -12.83 -12.81
C VAL A 303 -18.79 -12.84 -12.24
N ALA A 304 -19.34 -11.64 -12.01
CA ALA A 304 -20.69 -11.45 -11.49
C ALA A 304 -21.74 -11.30 -12.61
N ASN A 305 -21.31 -10.84 -13.79
CA ASN A 305 -22.20 -10.56 -14.92
C ASN A 305 -21.65 -11.15 -16.23
N GLY A 306 -22.53 -11.84 -16.99
CA GLY A 306 -22.19 -12.45 -18.27
C GLY A 306 -21.71 -11.48 -19.36
N THR A 307 -22.02 -10.17 -19.27
CA THR A 307 -21.63 -9.16 -20.28
C THR A 307 -20.14 -9.13 -20.59
N VAL A 308 -19.29 -9.42 -19.59
CA VAL A 308 -17.82 -9.38 -19.73
C VAL A 308 -17.17 -10.76 -19.74
N MET A 309 -17.97 -11.83 -19.66
CA MET A 309 -17.45 -13.19 -19.46
C MET A 309 -16.47 -13.59 -20.55
N ASP A 310 -16.86 -13.43 -21.82
CA ASP A 310 -16.00 -13.83 -22.93
C ASP A 310 -14.73 -12.99 -23.03
N ASP A 311 -14.83 -11.70 -22.72
CA ASP A 311 -13.70 -10.77 -22.78
C ASP A 311 -12.67 -11.11 -21.69
N LEU A 312 -13.14 -11.34 -20.46
CA LEU A 312 -12.29 -11.77 -19.35
C LEU A 312 -11.70 -13.15 -19.60
N GLN A 313 -12.47 -14.09 -20.19
CA GLN A 313 -11.95 -15.41 -20.55
C GLN A 313 -10.84 -15.33 -21.59
N TYR A 314 -10.99 -14.50 -22.61
CA TYR A 314 -9.95 -14.23 -23.60
C TYR A 314 -8.68 -13.68 -22.93
N LEU A 315 -8.83 -12.67 -22.06
CA LEU A 315 -7.71 -12.01 -21.39
C LEU A 315 -6.97 -12.95 -20.43
N VAL A 316 -7.69 -13.74 -19.62
CA VAL A 316 -7.07 -14.75 -18.75
C VAL A 316 -6.26 -15.77 -19.56
N ASN A 317 -6.78 -16.20 -20.72
CA ASN A 317 -6.09 -17.14 -21.59
C ASN A 317 -4.88 -16.54 -22.32
N LEU A 318 -4.81 -15.22 -22.47
CA LEU A 318 -3.68 -14.53 -23.11
C LEU A 318 -2.38 -14.65 -22.29
N ARG A 319 -2.51 -14.71 -20.95
CA ARG A 319 -1.39 -14.84 -20.00
C ARG A 319 -1.79 -15.77 -18.85
N PRO A 320 -1.83 -17.10 -19.08
CA PRO A 320 -2.36 -18.06 -18.11
C PRO A 320 -1.55 -18.18 -16.81
N HIS A 321 -0.34 -17.61 -16.76
CA HIS A 321 0.53 -17.61 -15.59
C HIS A 321 0.55 -16.27 -14.83
N GLY A 322 -0.07 -15.22 -15.38
CA GLY A 322 -0.17 -13.91 -14.74
C GLY A 322 -1.57 -13.70 -14.15
N SER A 323 -1.67 -12.91 -13.08
CA SER A 323 -2.97 -12.53 -12.52
C SER A 323 -3.50 -11.30 -13.25
N LEU A 324 -4.55 -11.46 -14.06
CA LEU A 324 -5.18 -10.37 -14.81
C LEU A 324 -5.63 -9.24 -13.87
N GLN A 325 -5.32 -8.00 -14.25
CA GLN A 325 -5.88 -6.80 -13.66
C GLN A 325 -6.38 -5.85 -14.75
N ILE A 326 -7.53 -5.25 -14.51
CA ILE A 326 -8.09 -4.21 -15.36
C ILE A 326 -7.64 -2.85 -14.80
N LEU A 327 -6.85 -2.11 -15.58
CA LEU A 327 -6.34 -0.80 -15.18
C LEU A 327 -7.39 0.29 -15.38
N SER A 328 -8.06 0.29 -16.53
CA SER A 328 -9.14 1.25 -16.85
C SER A 328 -9.93 0.81 -18.09
N LEU A 329 -11.12 1.40 -18.26
CA LEU A 329 -12.06 1.12 -19.34
C LEU A 329 -12.54 2.44 -19.97
N SER A 330 -12.87 2.41 -21.25
CA SER A 330 -13.64 3.48 -21.89
C SER A 330 -15.10 3.39 -21.42
N LEU A 331 -15.85 4.50 -21.47
CA LEU A 331 -17.23 4.57 -21.01
C LEU A 331 -18.17 3.63 -21.78
N ASP A 332 -17.84 3.33 -23.03
CA ASP A 332 -18.55 2.38 -23.89
C ASP A 332 -18.06 0.93 -23.73
N MET A 333 -17.07 0.69 -22.87
CA MET A 333 -16.41 -0.60 -22.66
C MET A 333 -15.87 -1.27 -23.93
N THR A 334 -15.59 -0.50 -24.97
CA THR A 334 -15.01 -1.06 -26.20
C THR A 334 -13.49 -1.22 -26.06
N THR A 335 -12.84 -0.33 -25.29
CA THR A 335 -11.38 -0.26 -25.14
C THR A 335 -10.96 -0.36 -23.67
N TRP A 336 -10.04 -1.28 -23.39
CA TRP A 336 -9.64 -1.65 -22.04
C TRP A 336 -8.11 -1.55 -21.95
N LEU A 337 -7.60 -0.99 -20.85
CA LEU A 337 -6.20 -1.17 -20.46
C LEU A 337 -6.11 -2.26 -19.42
N VAL A 338 -5.28 -3.25 -19.68
CA VAL A 338 -5.12 -4.42 -18.81
C VAL A 338 -3.65 -4.71 -18.58
N THR A 339 -3.37 -5.33 -17.44
CA THR A 339 -2.05 -5.82 -17.06
C THR A 339 -2.16 -7.19 -16.43
N TYR A 340 -1.01 -7.81 -16.19
CA TYR A 340 -0.91 -9.13 -15.56
C TYR A 340 0.13 -9.06 -14.46
N LEU A 341 -0.27 -9.32 -13.22
CA LEU A 341 0.69 -9.36 -12.13
C LEU A 341 1.57 -10.61 -12.27
N SER A 342 2.88 -10.39 -12.27
CA SER A 342 3.90 -11.40 -12.05
C SER A 342 4.91 -10.87 -11.05
N SER A 343 5.52 -11.76 -10.26
CA SER A 343 6.60 -11.37 -9.34
C SER A 343 7.97 -11.33 -10.01
N ASP A 344 8.16 -12.13 -11.06
CA ASP A 344 9.45 -12.37 -11.71
C ASP A 344 9.63 -11.58 -13.02
N LYS A 345 8.69 -10.68 -13.31
CA LYS A 345 8.72 -9.81 -14.50
C LYS A 345 8.05 -8.48 -14.17
N PRO A 346 8.59 -7.34 -14.63
CA PRO A 346 7.88 -6.08 -14.54
C PRO A 346 6.57 -6.13 -15.34
N TYR A 347 5.59 -5.34 -14.93
CA TYR A 347 4.25 -5.40 -15.49
C TYR A 347 4.21 -4.99 -16.98
N GLU A 348 3.58 -5.84 -17.80
CA GLU A 348 3.24 -5.57 -19.19
C GLU A 348 1.88 -4.86 -19.27
N VAL A 349 1.71 -3.92 -20.19
CA VAL A 349 0.43 -3.24 -20.42
C VAL A 349 -0.09 -3.55 -21.82
N PHE A 350 -1.37 -3.91 -21.89
CA PHE A 350 -2.07 -4.23 -23.13
C PHE A 350 -3.26 -3.30 -23.34
N LEU A 351 -3.51 -2.96 -24.60
CA LEU A 351 -4.72 -2.32 -25.07
C LEU A 351 -5.63 -3.39 -25.66
N TYR A 352 -6.71 -3.71 -24.96
CA TYR A 352 -7.68 -4.68 -25.41
C TYR A 352 -8.89 -4.00 -26.06
N ARG A 353 -9.31 -4.54 -27.21
CA ARG A 353 -10.47 -4.09 -27.99
C ARG A 353 -11.51 -5.19 -28.02
N SER A 354 -12.62 -5.00 -27.33
CA SER A 354 -13.64 -6.03 -27.16
C SER A 354 -14.34 -6.37 -28.49
N TRP A 355 -14.61 -5.37 -29.34
CA TRP A 355 -15.33 -5.57 -30.61
C TRP A 355 -14.62 -6.45 -31.65
N VAL A 356 -13.30 -6.60 -31.55
CA VAL A 356 -12.49 -7.53 -32.38
C VAL A 356 -11.84 -8.64 -31.56
N LYS A 357 -12.02 -8.63 -30.23
CA LYS A 357 -11.38 -9.53 -29.25
C LYS A 357 -9.87 -9.68 -29.47
N THR A 358 -9.17 -8.55 -29.51
CA THR A 358 -7.71 -8.52 -29.67
C THR A 358 -7.07 -7.64 -28.61
N ALA A 359 -6.03 -8.16 -27.95
CA ALA A 359 -5.16 -7.42 -27.06
C ALA A 359 -3.83 -7.07 -27.76
N GLU A 360 -3.57 -5.79 -27.93
CA GLU A 360 -2.31 -5.26 -28.44
C GLU A 360 -1.35 -5.02 -27.27
N PHE A 361 -0.14 -5.57 -27.33
CA PHE A 361 0.92 -5.23 -26.38
C PHE A 361 1.36 -3.79 -26.61
N LEU A 362 1.30 -2.95 -25.57
CA LEU A 362 1.73 -1.55 -25.66
C LEU A 362 3.21 -1.40 -25.28
N PHE A 363 3.57 -1.84 -24.07
CA PHE A 363 4.91 -1.73 -23.53
C PHE A 363 5.06 -2.52 -22.22
N ASN A 364 6.32 -2.75 -21.85
CA ASN A 364 6.76 -3.09 -20.50
C ASN A 364 7.14 -1.78 -19.78
N VAL A 365 6.80 -1.63 -18.50
CA VAL A 365 7.14 -0.43 -17.70
C VAL A 365 8.65 -0.30 -17.40
N ARG A 366 9.39 -1.41 -17.43
CA ARG A 366 10.85 -1.50 -17.22
C ARG A 366 11.47 -2.58 -18.14
N PRO A 367 11.49 -2.39 -19.47
CA PRO A 367 11.97 -3.41 -20.42
C PRO A 367 13.45 -3.77 -20.21
N GLU A 368 14.26 -2.85 -19.67
CA GLU A 368 15.67 -3.09 -19.37
C GLU A 368 15.90 -4.21 -18.35
N LEU A 369 14.88 -4.54 -17.54
CA LEU A 369 14.96 -5.62 -16.56
C LEU A 369 14.75 -7.01 -17.17
N GLU A 370 14.29 -7.13 -18.42
CA GLU A 370 14.05 -8.43 -19.08
C GLU A 370 15.32 -9.25 -19.30
N GLN A 371 16.49 -8.60 -19.32
CA GLN A 371 17.79 -9.28 -19.42
C GLN A 371 18.22 -9.93 -18.10
N TYR A 372 17.60 -9.58 -16.98
CA TYR A 372 17.92 -10.11 -15.65
C TYR A 372 16.91 -11.18 -15.24
N LYS A 373 17.40 -12.21 -14.56
CA LYS A 373 16.54 -13.16 -13.87
C LYS A 373 16.10 -12.56 -12.54
N LEU A 374 14.80 -12.33 -12.38
CA LEU A 374 14.23 -11.78 -11.16
C LEU A 374 13.77 -12.88 -10.21
N ASN A 375 13.61 -12.53 -8.93
CA ASN A 375 13.07 -13.43 -7.93
C ASN A 375 11.62 -13.84 -8.23
N LYS A 376 11.22 -15.00 -7.74
CA LYS A 376 9.81 -15.34 -7.57
C LYS A 376 9.39 -14.96 -6.16
N GLN A 377 8.22 -14.35 -6.02
CA GLN A 377 7.59 -14.10 -4.74
C GLN A 377 6.55 -15.19 -4.50
N VAL A 378 6.68 -15.89 -3.38
CA VAL A 378 5.85 -17.06 -3.07
C VAL A 378 5.01 -16.74 -1.83
N GLY A 379 3.69 -16.76 -1.98
CA GLY A 379 2.77 -16.63 -0.86
C GLY A 379 2.59 -17.96 -0.12
N PHE A 380 2.59 -17.92 1.21
CA PHE A 380 2.42 -19.08 2.07
C PHE A 380 1.76 -18.69 3.39
N ASP A 381 1.29 -19.71 4.12
CA ASP A 381 0.74 -19.56 5.46
C ASP A 381 1.67 -20.22 6.50
N PHE A 382 1.73 -19.62 7.68
CA PHE A 382 2.37 -20.19 8.86
C PHE A 382 1.54 -19.91 10.12
N LYS A 383 1.81 -20.66 11.19
CA LYS A 383 1.17 -20.46 12.49
C LYS A 383 2.10 -19.71 13.44
N THR A 384 1.54 -18.74 14.14
CA THR A 384 2.21 -18.05 15.26
C THR A 384 2.16 -18.91 16.53
N ARG A 385 2.87 -18.46 17.56
CA ARG A 385 2.92 -19.12 18.88
C ARG A 385 1.57 -19.18 19.61
N ASP A 386 0.61 -18.34 19.22
CA ASP A 386 -0.77 -18.33 19.72
C ASP A 386 -1.77 -18.94 18.72
N ASP A 387 -1.28 -19.80 17.81
CA ASP A 387 -2.05 -20.54 16.81
C ASP A 387 -2.78 -19.69 15.76
N MET A 388 -2.47 -18.39 15.67
CA MET A 388 -2.98 -17.54 14.59
C MET A 388 -2.32 -17.94 13.27
N VAL A 389 -3.12 -18.13 12.22
CA VAL A 389 -2.60 -18.37 10.87
C VAL A 389 -2.39 -17.03 10.21
N LEU A 390 -1.17 -16.77 9.77
CA LEU A 390 -0.79 -15.56 9.07
C LEU A 390 -0.29 -15.88 7.67
N GLN A 391 -0.59 -14.99 6.74
CA GLN A 391 -0.10 -15.04 5.38
C GLN A 391 1.22 -14.27 5.27
N ALA A 392 2.20 -14.85 4.58
CA ALA A 392 3.49 -14.23 4.32
C ALA A 392 3.93 -14.48 2.87
N TYR A 393 4.88 -13.67 2.42
CA TYR A 393 5.58 -13.84 1.16
C TYR A 393 7.07 -14.07 1.42
N ILE A 394 7.66 -15.00 0.67
CA ILE A 394 9.11 -15.18 0.62
C ILE A 394 9.60 -14.95 -0.81
N SER A 395 10.69 -14.20 -0.95
CA SER A 395 11.43 -14.04 -2.20
C SER A 395 12.86 -14.48 -1.97
N LEU A 396 13.34 -15.46 -2.73
CA LEU A 396 14.72 -15.95 -2.62
C LEU A 396 15.61 -15.31 -3.69
N PRO A 397 16.95 -15.27 -3.49
CA PRO A 397 17.89 -14.99 -4.56
C PRO A 397 17.56 -15.85 -5.79
N PRO A 398 17.51 -15.27 -7.00
CA PRO A 398 16.99 -15.95 -8.18
C PRO A 398 17.83 -17.18 -8.61
N GLU A 399 19.08 -17.25 -8.16
CA GLU A 399 20.00 -18.37 -8.40
C GLU A 399 20.12 -19.34 -7.21
N ALA A 400 19.37 -19.13 -6.13
CA ALA A 400 19.40 -20.05 -4.99
C ALA A 400 18.91 -21.45 -5.43
N PRO A 401 19.73 -22.50 -5.29
CA PRO A 401 19.29 -23.86 -5.58
C PRO A 401 18.19 -24.25 -4.60
N LEU A 402 17.12 -24.87 -5.11
CA LEU A 402 15.94 -25.25 -4.32
C LEU A 402 15.90 -26.76 -4.12
N ARG A 403 15.42 -27.19 -2.96
CA ARG A 403 15.19 -28.61 -2.66
C ARG A 403 14.01 -29.14 -3.47
N SER A 404 14.15 -30.38 -3.98
CA SER A 404 13.02 -31.08 -4.59
C SER A 404 12.05 -31.55 -3.51
N PRO A 405 10.74 -31.67 -3.79
CA PRO A 405 9.80 -32.30 -2.87
C PRO A 405 10.19 -33.73 -2.45
N LYS A 406 11.02 -34.42 -3.23
CA LYS A 406 11.51 -35.77 -2.87
C LYS A 406 12.64 -35.76 -1.83
N ASP A 407 13.28 -34.62 -1.63
CA ASP A 407 14.48 -34.48 -0.80
C ASP A 407 14.16 -33.86 0.58
N VAL A 408 12.88 -33.67 0.89
CA VAL A 408 12.40 -33.06 2.13
C VAL A 408 11.38 -33.97 2.83
N PRO A 409 11.21 -33.84 4.17
CA PRO A 409 10.16 -34.55 4.90
C PRO A 409 8.77 -34.32 4.30
N GLU A 410 7.85 -35.26 4.48
CA GLU A 410 6.49 -35.21 3.94
C GLU A 410 5.76 -33.89 4.30
N ALA A 411 5.92 -33.43 5.54
CA ALA A 411 5.35 -32.19 6.05
C ALA A 411 5.84 -30.92 5.31
N ASP A 412 6.98 -31.00 4.62
CA ASP A 412 7.61 -29.88 3.93
C ASP A 412 7.49 -29.94 2.41
N GLN A 413 6.94 -31.03 1.86
CA GLN A 413 6.80 -31.20 0.42
C GLN A 413 5.93 -30.12 -0.22
N GLY A 414 4.94 -29.61 0.49
CA GLY A 414 4.12 -28.47 0.05
C GLY A 414 4.97 -27.22 -0.18
N TYR A 415 5.79 -26.85 0.80
CA TYR A 415 6.69 -25.70 0.71
C TYR A 415 7.79 -25.88 -0.36
N ALA A 416 8.32 -27.10 -0.53
CA ALA A 416 9.25 -27.41 -1.62
C ALA A 416 8.60 -27.26 -3.01
N LYS A 417 7.35 -27.72 -3.18
CA LYS A 417 6.60 -27.55 -4.45
C LYS A 417 6.35 -26.08 -4.80
N LEU A 418 6.19 -25.24 -3.79
CA LEU A 418 6.06 -23.79 -3.94
C LEU A 418 7.40 -23.10 -4.28
N GLY A 419 8.52 -23.79 -4.13
CA GLY A 419 9.86 -23.25 -4.39
C GLY A 419 10.42 -22.39 -3.25
N MET A 420 10.03 -22.67 -2.01
CA MET A 420 10.42 -21.88 -0.84
C MET A 420 11.67 -22.37 -0.12
N LEU A 421 12.06 -23.63 -0.34
CA LEU A 421 13.08 -24.29 0.47
C LEU A 421 14.42 -24.31 -0.28
N PRO A 422 15.37 -23.43 0.06
CA PRO A 422 16.69 -23.46 -0.54
C PRO A 422 17.49 -24.68 -0.05
N VAL A 423 18.49 -25.09 -0.81
CA VAL A 423 19.41 -26.17 -0.40
C VAL A 423 20.20 -25.71 0.83
N GLU A 424 20.73 -24.49 0.78
CA GLU A 424 21.46 -23.82 1.86
C GLU A 424 20.63 -22.66 2.43
N PRO A 425 20.68 -22.41 3.75
CA PRO A 425 20.04 -21.23 4.33
C PRO A 425 20.59 -19.93 3.74
N GLN A 426 19.71 -18.94 3.56
CA GLN A 426 20.02 -17.64 2.99
C GLN A 426 20.16 -16.58 4.08
N LYS A 427 20.98 -15.55 3.83
CA LYS A 427 20.91 -14.28 4.57
C LYS A 427 19.53 -13.69 4.31
N MET A 428 18.87 -13.13 5.32
CA MET A 428 17.48 -12.72 5.21
C MET A 428 17.25 -11.29 5.66
N ILE A 429 16.42 -10.56 4.92
CA ILE A 429 15.81 -9.31 5.35
C ILE A 429 14.33 -9.57 5.62
N VAL A 430 13.90 -9.32 6.85
CA VAL A 430 12.48 -9.22 7.18
C VAL A 430 12.02 -7.80 6.84
N LEU A 431 11.26 -7.69 5.76
CA LEU A 431 10.75 -6.44 5.24
C LEU A 431 9.34 -6.20 5.78
N VAL A 432 9.23 -5.36 6.82
CA VAL A 432 7.97 -5.08 7.51
C VAL A 432 7.25 -3.92 6.84
N HIS A 433 6.00 -4.16 6.39
CA HIS A 433 5.19 -3.13 5.77
C HIS A 433 4.75 -2.02 6.75
N GLY A 434 4.48 -0.83 6.22
CA GLY A 434 3.92 0.30 6.97
C GLY A 434 2.41 0.15 7.25
N GLY A 435 1.79 1.14 7.87
CA GLY A 435 0.37 1.12 8.22
C GLY A 435 0.16 1.38 9.72
N PRO A 436 -0.27 0.38 10.52
CA PRO A 436 -0.22 -1.06 10.23
C PRO A 436 -1.44 -1.64 9.53
N LYS A 437 -2.58 -0.91 9.44
CA LYS A 437 -3.78 -1.34 8.70
C LYS A 437 -3.55 -1.25 7.17
N ALA A 438 -2.54 -1.96 6.68
CA ALA A 438 -2.13 -2.12 5.29
C ALA A 438 -1.71 -3.58 5.06
N ARG A 439 -1.09 -3.91 3.94
CA ARG A 439 -0.58 -5.26 3.64
C ARG A 439 0.52 -5.25 2.59
N ASP A 440 1.27 -6.34 2.54
CA ASP A 440 2.02 -6.74 1.36
C ASP A 440 1.12 -7.51 0.37
N ASP A 441 1.33 -7.27 -0.92
CA ASP A 441 0.59 -7.86 -2.03
C ASP A 441 1.52 -8.65 -2.97
N TYR A 442 0.91 -9.54 -3.77
CA TYR A 442 1.64 -10.30 -4.78
C TYR A 442 1.95 -9.45 -6.02
N GLY A 443 3.20 -9.52 -6.48
CA GLY A 443 3.61 -8.93 -7.76
C GLY A 443 5.08 -8.51 -7.80
N PHE A 444 5.47 -7.83 -8.87
CA PHE A 444 6.82 -7.34 -9.05
C PHE A 444 7.10 -6.22 -8.05
N SER A 445 8.14 -6.41 -7.24
CA SER A 445 8.65 -5.44 -6.28
C SER A 445 10.10 -5.12 -6.63
N ALA A 446 10.38 -3.85 -6.95
CA ALA A 446 11.74 -3.39 -7.19
C ALA A 446 12.63 -3.59 -5.95
N THR A 447 12.07 -3.45 -4.74
CA THR A 447 12.76 -3.72 -3.47
C THR A 447 13.13 -5.20 -3.34
N ASN A 448 12.23 -6.11 -3.69
CA ASN A 448 12.52 -7.55 -3.62
C ASN A 448 13.57 -7.93 -4.67
N ALA A 449 13.42 -7.47 -5.91
CA ALA A 449 14.39 -7.71 -6.98
C ALA A 449 15.78 -7.17 -6.62
N TRP A 450 15.83 -5.99 -6.01
CA TRP A 450 17.06 -5.39 -5.50
C TRP A 450 17.70 -6.28 -4.42
N LEU A 451 17.04 -6.51 -3.29
CA LEU A 451 17.61 -7.26 -2.17
C LEU A 451 17.99 -8.70 -2.56
N THR A 452 17.14 -9.38 -3.34
CA THR A 452 17.42 -10.76 -3.79
C THR A 452 18.59 -10.84 -4.76
N SER A 453 18.77 -9.86 -5.65
CA SER A 453 19.97 -9.80 -6.49
C SER A 453 21.26 -9.55 -5.71
N ARG A 454 21.17 -9.05 -4.47
CA ARG A 454 22.32 -8.90 -3.54
C ARG A 454 22.54 -10.13 -2.65
N GLY A 455 21.81 -11.22 -2.89
CA GLY A 455 21.97 -12.46 -2.15
C GLY A 455 21.17 -12.52 -0.84
N TYR A 456 20.16 -11.67 -0.68
CA TYR A 456 19.26 -11.72 0.48
C TYR A 456 17.92 -12.37 0.13
N ALA A 457 17.47 -13.33 0.94
CA ALA A 457 16.06 -13.67 1.00
C ALA A 457 15.26 -12.50 1.60
N VAL A 458 14.05 -12.27 1.09
CA VAL A 458 13.14 -11.22 1.59
C VAL A 458 11.88 -11.89 2.13
N LEU A 459 11.64 -11.74 3.43
CA LEU A 459 10.45 -12.22 4.13
C LEU A 459 9.53 -11.03 4.41
N GLN A 460 8.30 -11.11 3.92
CA GLN A 460 7.24 -10.11 4.10
C GLN A 460 6.06 -10.78 4.81
N VAL A 461 5.58 -10.21 5.90
CA VAL A 461 4.57 -10.84 6.76
C VAL A 461 3.38 -9.91 6.86
N ASN A 462 2.19 -10.43 6.54
CA ASN A 462 0.93 -9.77 6.85
C ASN A 462 0.54 -10.16 8.28
N PHE A 463 1.16 -9.47 9.25
CA PHE A 463 0.98 -9.67 10.69
C PHE A 463 -0.44 -9.31 11.15
N ARG A 464 -0.83 -9.67 12.38
CA ARG A 464 -2.13 -9.28 12.92
C ARG A 464 -2.27 -7.75 12.88
N GLY A 465 -3.38 -7.23 12.37
CA GLY A 465 -3.49 -5.81 12.03
C GLY A 465 -3.52 -5.53 10.53
N SER A 466 -2.93 -6.40 9.71
CA SER A 466 -2.98 -6.26 8.25
C SER A 466 -4.42 -6.35 7.74
N VAL A 467 -4.69 -5.65 6.64
CA VAL A 467 -6.00 -5.68 5.96
C VAL A 467 -6.01 -6.75 4.87
N GLY A 468 -7.20 -7.13 4.39
CA GLY A 468 -7.37 -8.08 3.29
C GLY A 468 -7.67 -9.53 3.71
N PHE A 469 -7.54 -9.87 5.00
CA PHE A 469 -7.62 -11.25 5.51
C PHE A 469 -8.78 -11.48 6.49
N GLY A 470 -9.70 -10.54 6.59
CA GLY A 470 -10.85 -10.58 7.47
C GLY A 470 -10.74 -9.63 8.65
N LYS A 471 -11.89 -9.14 9.13
CA LYS A 471 -11.93 -8.18 10.24
C LYS A 471 -11.32 -8.76 11.51
N ARG A 472 -11.38 -10.08 11.73
CA ARG A 472 -10.74 -10.73 12.88
C ARG A 472 -9.23 -10.55 12.87
N LEU A 473 -8.57 -10.71 11.72
CA LEU A 473 -7.13 -10.51 11.61
C LEU A 473 -6.77 -9.02 11.72
N THR A 474 -7.52 -8.15 11.05
CA THR A 474 -7.28 -6.69 11.12
C THR A 474 -7.47 -6.14 12.54
N ASN A 475 -8.55 -6.50 13.22
CA ASN A 475 -8.84 -6.00 14.58
C ASN A 475 -7.91 -6.62 15.63
N ALA A 476 -7.33 -7.80 15.37
CA ALA A 476 -6.37 -8.42 16.28
C ALA A 476 -5.05 -7.62 16.42
N GLY A 477 -4.80 -6.63 15.57
CA GLY A 477 -3.68 -5.69 15.71
C GLY A 477 -3.99 -4.46 16.58
N ASP A 478 -5.26 -4.20 16.91
CA ASP A 478 -5.64 -3.03 17.70
C ASP A 478 -5.00 -3.10 19.11
N GLY A 479 -4.18 -2.10 19.44
CA GLY A 479 -3.46 -2.02 20.71
C GLY A 479 -2.25 -2.94 20.84
N GLU A 480 -1.80 -3.58 19.75
CA GLU A 480 -0.74 -4.59 19.79
C GLU A 480 0.61 -4.12 19.23
N TRP A 481 0.78 -2.82 18.91
CA TRP A 481 2.09 -2.24 18.54
C TRP A 481 3.11 -2.50 19.66
N GLY A 482 4.25 -3.10 19.33
CA GLY A 482 5.29 -3.48 20.31
C GLY A 482 4.88 -4.62 21.25
N ARG A 483 3.80 -5.34 20.91
CA ARG A 483 3.27 -6.50 21.64
C ARG A 483 3.11 -7.69 20.69
N LYS A 484 1.91 -8.24 20.51
CA LYS A 484 1.73 -9.47 19.71
C LYS A 484 2.06 -9.28 18.23
N MET A 485 1.89 -8.08 17.68
CA MET A 485 2.32 -7.78 16.31
C MET A 485 3.83 -8.00 16.13
N HIS A 486 4.63 -7.61 17.12
CA HIS A 486 6.06 -7.87 17.13
C HIS A 486 6.36 -9.38 17.21
N PHE A 487 5.59 -10.14 18.00
CA PHE A 487 5.74 -11.59 18.07
C PHE A 487 5.39 -12.31 16.77
N ASP A 488 4.44 -11.80 15.99
CA ASP A 488 4.14 -12.35 14.66
C ASP A 488 5.37 -12.27 13.74
N ILE A 489 6.12 -11.16 13.82
CA ILE A 489 7.37 -10.99 13.08
C ILE A 489 8.42 -12.01 13.56
N LEU A 490 8.62 -12.14 14.88
CA LEU A 490 9.56 -13.12 15.43
C LEU A 490 9.19 -14.57 15.09
N ASP A 491 7.91 -14.92 15.13
CA ASP A 491 7.42 -16.25 14.78
C ASP A 491 7.62 -16.58 13.30
N SER A 492 7.54 -15.56 12.42
CA SER A 492 7.87 -15.73 11.01
C SER A 492 9.36 -16.04 10.79
N VAL A 493 10.24 -15.46 11.61
CA VAL A 493 11.67 -15.75 11.61
C VAL A 493 11.92 -17.16 12.12
N GLU A 494 11.26 -17.59 13.20
CA GLU A 494 11.35 -18.99 13.65
C GLU A 494 10.93 -19.97 12.58
N PHE A 495 9.82 -19.67 11.90
CA PHE A 495 9.35 -20.51 10.82
C PHE A 495 10.42 -20.62 9.73
N ALA A 496 10.99 -19.49 9.28
CA ALA A 496 12.04 -19.50 8.27
C ALA A 496 13.29 -20.29 8.70
N VAL A 497 13.73 -20.13 9.96
CA VAL A 497 14.89 -20.86 10.52
C VAL A 497 14.59 -22.35 10.63
N ALA A 498 13.43 -22.73 11.16
CA ALA A 498 13.02 -24.13 11.33
C ALA A 498 12.89 -24.86 9.98
N LYS A 499 12.54 -24.15 8.91
CA LYS A 499 12.48 -24.68 7.54
C LYS A 499 13.82 -24.65 6.81
N GLY A 500 14.90 -24.19 7.45
CA GLY A 500 16.22 -24.06 6.84
C GLY A 500 16.29 -23.00 5.75
N ILE A 501 15.36 -22.05 5.72
CA ILE A 501 15.33 -20.95 4.75
C ILE A 501 16.37 -19.89 5.11
N ALA A 502 16.56 -19.62 6.41
CA ALA A 502 17.55 -18.67 6.91
C ALA A 502 18.29 -19.21 8.13
N ASN A 503 19.49 -18.68 8.33
CA ASN A 503 20.25 -18.84 9.57
C ASN A 503 19.86 -17.72 10.53
N ARG A 504 19.53 -18.05 11.79
CA ARG A 504 19.10 -17.07 12.82
C ARG A 504 20.08 -15.89 12.96
N SER A 505 21.38 -16.17 12.92
CA SER A 505 22.42 -15.14 13.06
C SER A 505 22.61 -14.27 11.81
N GLU A 506 21.85 -14.49 10.74
CA GLU A 506 21.96 -13.81 9.44
C GLU A 506 20.66 -13.13 9.00
N VAL A 507 19.82 -12.75 9.97
CA VAL A 507 18.54 -12.07 9.75
C VAL A 507 18.68 -10.60 10.13
N ALA A 508 18.33 -9.69 9.22
CA ALA A 508 18.14 -8.27 9.52
C ALA A 508 16.66 -7.88 9.37
N ILE A 509 16.28 -6.77 10.00
CA ILE A 509 14.92 -6.21 9.91
C ILE A 509 14.95 -4.84 9.23
N MET A 510 13.97 -4.58 8.37
CA MET A 510 13.89 -3.32 7.63
C MET A 510 12.41 -2.97 7.44
N GLY A 511 12.05 -1.69 7.60
CA GLY A 511 10.67 -1.28 7.37
C GLY A 511 10.46 0.23 7.35
N GLY A 512 9.33 0.64 6.78
CA GLY A 512 8.91 2.03 6.66
C GLY A 512 7.71 2.36 7.54
N SER A 513 7.66 3.56 8.13
CA SER A 513 6.52 4.02 8.94
C SER A 513 6.27 3.09 10.13
N TYR A 514 5.12 2.40 10.25
CA TYR A 514 4.95 1.32 11.23
C TYR A 514 6.09 0.27 11.18
N GLY A 515 6.54 -0.14 10.00
CA GLY A 515 7.67 -1.06 9.86
C GLY A 515 8.99 -0.48 10.36
N GLY A 516 9.12 0.85 10.33
CA GLY A 516 10.24 1.58 10.95
C GLY A 516 10.15 1.55 12.48
N TYR A 517 8.96 1.81 13.03
CA TYR A 517 8.69 1.59 14.47
C TYR A 517 8.99 0.15 14.88
N GLU A 518 8.55 -0.83 14.11
CA GLU A 518 8.78 -2.25 14.37
C GLU A 518 10.28 -2.58 14.34
N THR A 519 11.02 -1.97 13.42
CA THR A 519 12.50 -2.07 13.38
C THR A 519 13.13 -1.50 14.65
N LEU A 520 12.72 -0.31 15.08
CA LEU A 520 13.21 0.31 16.33
C LEU A 520 12.81 -0.53 17.56
N ALA A 521 11.58 -1.05 17.60
CA ALA A 521 11.05 -1.89 18.65
C ALA A 521 11.83 -3.21 18.73
N ALA A 522 12.08 -3.88 17.61
CA ALA A 522 12.84 -5.12 17.56
C ALA A 522 14.26 -4.95 18.10
N LEU A 523 14.99 -3.91 17.67
CA LEU A 523 16.36 -3.67 18.16
C LEU A 523 16.42 -3.21 19.62
N THR A 524 15.30 -2.79 20.20
CA THR A 524 15.23 -2.25 21.56
C THR A 524 14.67 -3.27 22.56
N PHE A 525 13.61 -3.99 22.19
CA PHE A 525 12.90 -4.92 23.05
C PHE A 525 13.43 -6.35 22.92
N THR A 526 13.98 -6.71 21.75
CA THR A 526 14.58 -8.01 21.46
C THR A 526 15.95 -7.84 20.79
N PRO A 527 16.92 -7.18 21.46
CA PRO A 527 18.16 -6.71 20.83
C PRO A 527 19.06 -7.82 20.27
N ASP A 528 18.83 -9.09 20.62
CA ASP A 528 19.65 -10.22 20.17
C ASP A 528 19.08 -10.97 18.96
N GLU A 529 17.88 -10.62 18.50
CA GLU A 529 17.15 -11.40 17.47
C GLU A 529 17.56 -11.06 16.04
N PHE A 530 18.01 -9.84 15.81
CA PHE A 530 18.40 -9.36 14.48
C PHE A 530 19.87 -8.96 14.47
N ALA A 531 20.55 -9.22 13.36
CA ALA A 531 21.95 -8.83 13.17
C ALA A 531 22.11 -7.32 13.05
N CYS A 532 21.13 -6.63 12.46
CA CYS A 532 21.04 -5.18 12.30
C CYS A 532 19.62 -4.76 11.89
N GLY A 533 19.34 -3.45 11.89
CA GLY A 533 18.06 -2.91 11.45
C GLY A 533 18.17 -1.62 10.62
N VAL A 534 17.19 -1.45 9.71
CA VAL A 534 17.03 -0.25 8.86
C VAL A 534 15.63 0.34 9.06
N ASP A 535 15.58 1.44 9.80
CA ASP A 535 14.37 2.24 10.03
C ASP A 535 14.22 3.32 8.95
N ILE A 536 13.06 3.33 8.28
CA ILE A 536 12.67 4.37 7.33
C ILE A 536 11.44 5.11 7.89
N VAL A 537 11.59 6.38 8.22
CA VAL A 537 10.50 7.25 8.75
C VAL A 537 9.66 6.61 9.86
N GLY A 538 10.28 5.86 10.77
CA GLY A 538 9.62 5.18 11.89
C GLY A 538 9.41 6.08 13.11
N PRO A 539 8.22 6.06 13.74
CA PRO A 539 8.01 6.76 15.00
C PRO A 539 8.75 6.05 16.13
N SER A 540 9.44 6.82 16.98
CA SER A 540 10.18 6.28 18.14
C SER A 540 9.41 6.46 19.45
N ASN A 541 8.42 7.35 19.46
CA ASN A 541 7.58 7.66 20.61
C ASN A 541 6.11 7.77 20.20
N LEU A 542 5.32 6.81 20.68
CA LEU A 542 3.90 6.70 20.36
C LEU A 542 3.08 7.85 20.95
N VAL A 543 3.57 8.53 22.00
CA VAL A 543 2.90 9.71 22.57
C VAL A 543 3.02 10.90 21.61
N SER A 544 4.25 11.23 21.19
CA SER A 544 4.47 12.36 20.28
C SER A 544 3.94 12.09 18.87
N LEU A 545 3.92 10.83 18.41
CA LEU A 545 3.24 10.43 17.18
C LEU A 545 1.77 10.88 17.17
N ILE A 546 0.99 10.49 18.19
CA ILE A 546 -0.44 10.82 18.26
C ILE A 546 -0.64 12.33 18.42
N GLN A 547 0.22 13.02 19.16
CA GLN A 547 0.18 14.50 19.27
C GLN A 547 0.47 15.21 17.94
N ALA A 548 1.26 14.57 17.07
CA ALA A 548 1.76 15.16 15.85
C ALA A 548 0.87 14.94 14.62
N VAL A 549 -0.18 14.10 14.68
CA VAL A 549 -0.98 13.75 13.50
C VAL A 549 -1.54 14.99 12.79
N PRO A 550 -1.62 14.98 11.45
CA PRO A 550 -2.18 16.09 10.69
C PRO A 550 -3.60 16.43 11.14
N PRO A 551 -4.01 17.72 11.14
CA PRO A 551 -5.35 18.11 11.58
C PRO A 551 -6.49 17.39 10.87
N TYR A 552 -6.35 17.13 9.56
CA TYR A 552 -7.36 16.43 8.76
C TYR A 552 -7.53 14.93 9.12
N TRP A 553 -6.68 14.38 10.00
CA TRP A 553 -6.85 13.03 10.56
C TRP A 553 -7.72 13.02 11.83
N ARG A 554 -7.94 14.19 12.46
CA ARG A 554 -8.67 14.27 13.74
C ARG A 554 -10.11 13.78 13.65
N GLY A 555 -10.72 13.78 12.45
CA GLY A 555 -12.03 13.17 12.22
C GLY A 555 -12.07 11.64 12.41
N PHE A 556 -10.92 11.00 12.57
CA PHE A 556 -10.76 9.55 12.79
C PHE A 556 -9.93 9.25 14.06
N TYR A 557 -9.93 10.17 15.03
CA TYR A 557 -9.10 10.08 16.22
C TYR A 557 -9.41 8.84 17.09
N LYS A 558 -10.67 8.39 17.19
CA LYS A 558 -11.01 7.21 17.99
C LYS A 558 -10.56 5.90 17.34
N ASP A 559 -10.57 5.79 16.02
CA ASP A 559 -9.95 4.66 15.31
C ASP A 559 -8.44 4.65 15.52
N LEU A 560 -7.79 5.83 15.53
CA LEU A 560 -6.39 5.94 15.91
C LEU A 560 -6.16 5.49 17.35
N VAL A 561 -6.95 5.96 18.33
CA VAL A 561 -6.86 5.53 19.74
C VAL A 561 -7.04 4.02 19.87
N ARG A 562 -8.00 3.45 19.15
CA ARG A 562 -8.27 2.00 19.12
C ARG A 562 -7.08 1.24 18.54
N MET A 563 -6.58 1.65 17.37
CA MET A 563 -5.40 1.05 16.73
C MET A 563 -4.18 1.10 17.64
N MET A 564 -4.00 2.22 18.35
CA MET A 564 -2.90 2.40 19.30
C MET A 564 -3.15 1.67 20.63
N GLY A 565 -4.40 1.35 20.98
CA GLY A 565 -4.84 0.72 22.23
C GLY A 565 -4.70 1.61 23.47
N ALA A 566 -4.57 2.93 23.29
CA ALA A 566 -4.36 3.88 24.37
C ALA A 566 -4.68 5.31 23.92
N ASP A 567 -5.31 6.08 24.80
CA ASP A 567 -5.65 7.49 24.56
C ASP A 567 -4.62 8.40 25.25
N ILE A 568 -3.98 9.30 24.49
CA ILE A 568 -2.99 10.25 25.04
C ILE A 568 -3.59 11.22 26.05
N ASP A 569 -4.92 11.38 26.09
CA ASP A 569 -5.58 12.28 27.03
C ASP A 569 -5.69 11.68 28.44
N THR A 570 -5.49 10.37 28.59
CA THR A 570 -5.50 9.67 29.89
C THR A 570 -4.09 9.41 30.43
N ASP A 571 -3.92 9.41 31.75
CA ASP A 571 -2.62 9.08 32.37
C ASP A 571 -2.21 7.63 32.08
N GLU A 572 -3.16 6.70 32.17
CA GLU A 572 -2.96 5.29 31.87
C GLU A 572 -2.58 5.08 30.39
N GLY A 573 -3.24 5.79 29.48
CA GLY A 573 -2.93 5.73 28.06
C GLY A 573 -1.54 6.28 27.75
N ARG A 574 -1.16 7.43 28.33
CA ARG A 574 0.21 7.97 28.21
C ARG A 574 1.25 6.96 28.71
N GLN A 575 1.04 6.37 29.88
CA GLN A 575 1.94 5.35 30.43
C GLN A 575 2.03 4.11 29.52
N SER A 576 0.90 3.63 29.00
CA SER A 576 0.88 2.47 28.09
C SER A 576 1.56 2.74 26.74
N LEU A 577 1.52 3.98 26.24
CA LEU A 577 2.20 4.39 25.01
C LEU A 577 3.70 4.52 25.24
N THR A 578 4.11 5.17 26.34
CA THR A 578 5.50 5.29 26.77
C THR A 578 6.15 3.91 26.96
N ALA A 579 5.47 2.96 27.60
CA ALA A 579 6.00 1.61 27.83
C ALA A 579 6.26 0.82 26.54
N ARG A 580 5.68 1.22 25.40
CA ARG A 580 5.84 0.58 24.09
C ARG A 580 6.59 1.46 23.09
N SER A 581 7.16 2.56 23.56
CA SER A 581 7.91 3.50 22.74
C SER A 581 9.40 3.19 22.82
N PRO A 582 10.06 2.76 21.72
CA PRO A 582 11.48 2.43 21.71
C PRO A 582 12.37 3.52 22.32
N LEU A 583 11.99 4.80 22.16
CA LEU A 583 12.72 5.95 22.70
C LEU A 583 13.17 5.81 24.17
N PHE A 584 12.29 5.27 25.03
CA PHE A 584 12.57 5.19 26.47
C PHE A 584 13.44 4.01 26.88
N PHE A 585 13.87 3.20 25.91
CA PHE A 585 14.67 2.01 26.11
C PHE A 585 15.88 1.96 25.15
N ALA A 586 16.19 3.08 24.49
CA ALA A 586 17.24 3.17 23.46
C ALA A 586 18.61 2.65 23.94
N GLU A 587 18.89 2.68 25.24
CA GLU A 587 20.11 2.11 25.83
C GLU A 587 20.26 0.59 25.67
N ARG A 588 19.18 -0.11 25.29
CA ARG A 588 19.19 -1.56 25.05
C ARG A 588 19.65 -1.93 23.65
N VAL A 589 19.77 -0.96 22.73
CA VAL A 589 20.22 -1.21 21.37
C VAL A 589 21.69 -1.64 21.40
N THR A 590 21.96 -2.88 20.97
CA THR A 590 23.32 -3.45 20.89
C THR A 590 23.76 -3.73 19.47
N LYS A 591 22.85 -3.64 18.49
CA LYS A 591 23.09 -4.00 17.09
C LYS A 591 23.16 -2.75 16.20
N PRO A 592 23.86 -2.82 15.05
CA PRO A 592 23.89 -1.72 14.10
C PRO A 592 22.49 -1.28 13.68
N LEU A 593 22.28 0.03 13.64
CA LEU A 593 21.03 0.66 13.24
C LEU A 593 21.29 1.79 12.24
N MET A 594 20.51 1.78 11.17
CA MET A 594 20.37 2.90 10.23
C MET A 594 18.98 3.50 10.34
N ILE A 595 18.91 4.84 10.32
CA ILE A 595 17.67 5.63 10.31
C ILE A 595 17.70 6.55 9.09
N LEU A 596 16.63 6.55 8.30
CA LEU A 596 16.43 7.47 7.17
C LEU A 596 15.13 8.27 7.35
N GLN A 597 15.21 9.59 7.26
CA GLN A 597 14.08 10.48 7.54
C GLN A 597 13.94 11.58 6.48
N GLY A 598 12.70 11.90 6.07
CA GLY A 598 12.39 13.11 5.32
C GLY A 598 12.07 14.28 6.25
N ALA A 599 12.61 15.46 5.99
CA ALA A 599 12.43 16.63 6.86
C ALA A 599 11.01 17.20 6.85
N ASN A 600 10.27 17.02 5.74
CA ASN A 600 8.93 17.57 5.55
C ASN A 600 7.82 16.57 5.88
N ASP A 601 8.13 15.46 6.55
CA ASP A 601 7.19 14.40 6.88
C ASP A 601 6.07 14.92 7.81
N PRO A 602 4.80 14.96 7.34
CA PRO A 602 3.70 15.47 8.14
C PRO A 602 3.11 14.39 9.06
N ARG A 603 3.46 13.11 8.88
CA ARG A 603 2.90 11.96 9.59
C ARG A 603 3.79 11.55 10.74
N VAL A 604 5.06 11.26 10.45
CA VAL A 604 6.11 10.91 11.41
C VAL A 604 7.16 12.01 11.34
N LYS A 605 6.95 13.06 12.14
CA LYS A 605 7.80 14.25 12.09
C LYS A 605 9.27 13.89 12.30
N GLN A 606 10.17 14.65 11.67
CA GLN A 606 11.62 14.50 11.84
C GLN A 606 12.08 14.38 13.31
N GLN A 607 11.36 15.06 14.22
CA GLN A 607 11.59 14.98 15.66
C GLN A 607 11.62 13.55 16.21
N GLU A 608 10.87 12.61 15.62
CA GLU A 608 10.85 11.20 16.02
C GLU A 608 12.22 10.52 15.83
N SER A 609 12.88 10.74 14.71
CA SER A 609 14.24 10.25 14.48
C SER A 609 15.26 11.02 15.32
N ASP A 610 15.14 12.36 15.37
CA ASP A 610 16.09 13.22 16.08
C ASP A 610 16.17 12.89 17.58
N GLN A 611 15.03 12.65 18.24
CA GLN A 611 14.99 12.31 19.67
C GLN A 611 15.59 10.93 19.96
N PHE A 612 15.37 9.95 19.09
CA PHE A 612 15.93 8.61 19.25
C PHE A 612 17.45 8.61 19.08
N VAL A 613 17.94 9.28 18.02
CA VAL A 613 19.38 9.46 17.79
C VAL A 613 20.06 10.19 18.95
N ALA A 614 19.41 11.21 19.52
CA ALA A 614 19.92 11.90 20.70
C ALA A 614 20.02 10.97 21.93
N ALA A 615 19.03 10.09 22.14
CA ALA A 615 19.04 9.10 23.22
C ALA A 615 20.18 8.08 23.07
N LEU A 616 20.39 7.55 21.85
CA LEU A 616 21.51 6.64 21.53
C LEU A 616 22.87 7.30 21.76
N ARG A 617 23.05 8.54 21.28
CA ARG A 617 24.30 9.31 21.46
C ARG A 617 24.64 9.55 22.92
N LYS A 618 23.65 9.83 23.76
CA LYS A 618 23.85 9.98 25.21
C LYS A 618 24.43 8.73 25.87
N LYS A 619 24.27 7.56 25.24
CA LYS A 619 24.79 6.26 25.67
C LYS A 619 26.00 5.79 24.86
N ASN A 620 26.53 6.62 23.96
CA ASN A 620 27.61 6.28 23.02
C ASN A 620 27.28 5.06 22.13
N ILE A 621 26.01 4.84 21.83
CA ILE A 621 25.58 3.79 20.89
C ILE A 621 25.69 4.36 19.47
N PRO A 622 26.46 3.74 18.56
CA PRO A 622 26.61 4.21 17.19
C PRO A 622 25.29 4.05 16.42
N VAL A 623 24.97 5.05 15.59
CA VAL A 623 23.80 5.03 14.70
C VAL A 623 24.12 5.80 13.44
N SER A 624 23.75 5.23 12.29
CA SER A 624 23.77 5.92 11.00
C SER A 624 22.46 6.66 10.81
N TYR A 625 22.49 7.97 10.68
CA TYR A 625 21.29 8.78 10.50
C TYR A 625 21.41 9.68 9.28
N ILE A 626 20.53 9.45 8.30
CA ILE A 626 20.48 10.18 7.04
C ILE A 626 19.18 10.99 6.98
N LEU A 627 19.30 12.31 6.83
CA LEU A 627 18.19 13.23 6.69
C LEU A 627 18.08 13.70 5.24
N TYR A 628 16.86 13.74 4.70
CA TYR A 628 16.55 14.24 3.35
C TYR A 628 15.73 15.53 3.48
N PRO A 629 16.36 16.72 3.33
CA PRO A 629 15.70 18.02 3.58
C PRO A 629 14.51 18.33 2.66
N ASP A 630 14.45 17.69 1.49
CA ASP A 630 13.49 17.99 0.43
C ASP A 630 12.54 16.82 0.12
N GLU A 631 12.36 15.92 1.11
CA GLU A 631 11.45 14.77 1.09
C GLU A 631 10.54 14.78 2.33
N GLY A 632 9.49 13.98 2.29
CA GLY A 632 8.49 13.83 3.37
C GLY A 632 8.43 12.41 3.93
N HIS A 633 7.23 11.82 4.03
CA HIS A 633 7.00 10.46 4.55
C HIS A 633 7.48 9.31 3.63
N GLY A 634 8.41 9.59 2.73
CA GLY A 634 8.94 8.70 1.72
C GLY A 634 9.77 9.46 0.70
N PHE A 635 10.54 8.75 -0.13
CA PHE A 635 11.54 9.33 -1.02
C PHE A 635 11.10 9.26 -2.49
N ARG A 636 10.52 10.37 -2.97
CA ARG A 636 9.87 10.42 -4.28
C ARG A 636 10.82 10.83 -5.39
N LYS A 637 11.83 11.66 -5.11
CA LYS A 637 12.80 12.11 -6.11
C LYS A 637 13.77 10.98 -6.42
N ALA A 638 13.99 10.72 -7.71
CA ALA A 638 14.78 9.57 -8.16
C ALA A 638 16.19 9.56 -7.55
N ASN A 639 16.86 10.71 -7.53
CA ASN A 639 18.17 10.93 -6.92
C ASN A 639 18.20 10.59 -5.42
N ASN A 640 17.17 10.97 -4.65
CA ASN A 640 17.10 10.64 -3.23
C ASN A 640 16.79 9.16 -2.99
N ARG A 641 15.90 8.57 -3.80
CA ARG A 641 15.60 7.13 -3.75
C ARG A 641 16.83 6.28 -4.07
N LEU A 642 17.61 6.65 -5.08
CA LEU A 642 18.87 5.98 -5.43
C LEU A 642 19.91 6.09 -4.31
N ALA A 643 20.06 7.28 -3.71
CA ALA A 643 20.97 7.46 -2.58
C ALA A 643 20.51 6.68 -1.33
N GLN A 644 19.21 6.67 -1.02
CA GLN A 644 18.65 5.81 0.03
C GLN A 644 19.04 4.36 -0.19
N CYS A 645 18.79 3.83 -1.39
CA CYS A 645 19.13 2.44 -1.71
C CYS A 645 20.64 2.21 -1.55
N GLY A 646 21.49 3.12 -2.03
CA GLY A 646 22.94 3.04 -1.85
C GLY A 646 23.40 2.99 -0.40
N PHE A 647 22.83 3.83 0.48
CA PHE A 647 23.13 3.79 1.92
C PHE A 647 22.70 2.47 2.55
N ILE A 648 21.47 2.02 2.28
CA ILE A 648 20.93 0.78 2.84
C ILE A 648 21.74 -0.42 2.34
N GLU A 649 22.07 -0.48 1.05
CA GLU A 649 22.86 -1.56 0.46
C GLU A 649 24.22 -1.69 1.13
N LYS A 650 24.93 -0.55 1.27
CA LYS A 650 26.24 -0.50 1.93
C LYS A 650 26.14 -0.93 3.40
N PHE A 651 25.08 -0.52 4.09
CA PHE A 651 24.85 -0.89 5.48
C PHE A 651 24.55 -2.38 5.65
N LEU A 652 23.63 -2.93 4.85
CA LEU A 652 23.30 -4.35 4.85
C LEU A 652 24.51 -5.20 4.45
N HIS A 653 25.31 -4.77 3.47
CA HIS A 653 26.58 -5.41 3.13
C HIS A 653 27.53 -5.45 4.34
N SER A 654 27.71 -4.32 5.02
CA SER A 654 28.61 -4.23 6.19
C SER A 654 28.15 -5.10 7.37
N CYS A 655 26.85 -5.41 7.44
CA CYS A 655 26.24 -6.22 8.50
C CYS A 655 26.15 -7.72 8.15
N LEU A 656 25.61 -8.05 6.97
CA LEU A 656 25.29 -9.41 6.54
C LEU A 656 26.25 -9.97 5.48
N GLY A 657 27.00 -9.12 4.77
CA GLY A 657 27.97 -9.53 3.75
C GLY A 657 27.35 -10.05 2.45
N GLY A 658 26.18 -9.58 2.04
CA GLY A 658 25.66 -9.82 0.67
C GLY A 658 26.40 -8.98 -0.36
N GLU A 659 26.18 -9.21 -1.64
CA GLU A 659 26.80 -8.38 -2.70
C GLU A 659 26.30 -6.94 -2.63
N TYR A 660 27.06 -5.98 -3.17
CA TYR A 660 26.57 -4.60 -3.32
C TYR A 660 27.23 -3.87 -4.49
N GLU A 661 26.47 -2.97 -5.11
CA GLU A 661 26.99 -1.97 -6.03
C GLU A 661 27.66 -0.85 -5.22
N PRO A 662 28.95 -0.52 -5.45
CA PRO A 662 29.64 0.54 -4.72
C PRO A 662 28.85 1.85 -4.69
N PHE A 663 28.91 2.55 -3.56
CA PHE A 663 28.16 3.79 -3.33
C PHE A 663 28.92 4.77 -2.45
N GLU A 664 28.90 6.03 -2.87
CA GLU A 664 29.44 7.17 -2.11
C GLU A 664 28.40 8.29 -1.97
N GLN A 665 28.43 8.99 -0.83
CA GLN A 665 27.55 10.13 -0.62
C GLN A 665 27.82 11.20 -1.69
N GLY A 666 26.75 11.68 -2.33
CA GLY A 666 26.82 12.67 -3.41
C GLY A 666 26.76 12.08 -4.82
N GLN A 667 26.95 10.77 -5.01
CA GLN A 667 26.97 10.12 -6.33
C GLN A 667 25.77 10.48 -7.23
N TYR A 668 24.58 10.60 -6.66
CA TYR A 668 23.34 10.86 -7.41
C TYR A 668 22.83 12.31 -7.30
N ASN A 669 23.64 13.27 -6.84
CA ASN A 669 23.17 14.64 -6.54
C ASN A 669 21.93 14.64 -5.60
N SER A 670 21.95 13.74 -4.62
CA SER A 670 20.91 13.66 -3.60
C SER A 670 21.06 14.78 -2.57
N SER A 671 19.95 15.21 -1.99
CA SER A 671 19.92 16.15 -0.87
C SER A 671 20.35 15.53 0.47
N ALA A 672 20.60 14.22 0.50
CA ALA A 672 20.89 13.46 1.71
C ALA A 672 22.03 14.07 2.54
N ILE A 673 21.74 14.30 3.82
CA ILE A 673 22.68 14.78 4.82
C ILE A 673 22.94 13.66 5.83
N MET A 674 24.18 13.20 5.92
CA MET A 674 24.63 12.33 7.00
C MET A 674 24.68 13.12 8.32
N LYS A 675 23.67 12.95 9.16
CA LYS A 675 23.57 13.61 10.47
C LYS A 675 24.37 12.87 11.54
N SER A 676 24.58 11.57 11.37
CA SER A 676 25.35 10.68 12.24
C SER A 676 25.97 9.58 11.40
N ASP A 677 27.27 9.34 11.53
CA ASP A 677 27.95 8.23 10.87
C ASP A 677 28.21 7.11 11.90
N GLY A 678 27.44 6.03 11.81
CA GLY A 678 27.56 4.85 12.65
C GLY A 678 27.68 3.58 11.82
N PHE A 679 28.23 3.67 10.60
CA PHE A 679 28.40 2.51 9.75
C PHE A 679 29.31 1.47 10.41
N PRO A 680 28.97 0.16 10.36
CA PRO A 680 29.86 -0.88 10.87
C PRO A 680 31.22 -0.81 10.16
N THR A 681 32.30 -0.79 10.94
CA THR A 681 33.67 -0.70 10.40
C THR A 681 34.28 -2.04 10.03
N THR A 682 33.69 -3.15 10.49
CA THR A 682 34.05 -4.53 10.14
C THR A 682 32.80 -5.42 10.16
N ILE A 683 32.79 -6.50 9.38
CA ILE A 683 31.83 -7.58 9.55
C ILE A 683 32.23 -8.29 10.85
N GLU A 684 31.56 -7.97 11.97
CA GLU A 684 31.88 -8.59 13.26
C GLU A 684 31.71 -10.12 13.19
N SER A 685 32.70 -10.86 13.70
CA SER A 685 32.58 -12.31 13.92
C SER A 685 31.51 -12.58 14.97
N ARG A 686 30.41 -13.24 14.57
CA ARG A 686 29.19 -13.32 15.37
C ARG A 686 29.32 -14.36 16.51
N PRO A 687 28.83 -14.06 17.73
CA PRO A 687 28.71 -15.06 18.79
C PRO A 687 27.72 -16.17 18.41
N PRO A 688 27.79 -17.35 19.06
CA PRO A 688 26.94 -18.50 18.73
C PRO A 688 25.44 -18.18 18.90
N THR A 689 24.63 -18.92 18.14
CA THR A 689 23.17 -18.83 18.04
C THR A 689 22.51 -18.61 19.40
N PRO A 690 21.72 -17.54 19.61
CA PRO A 690 20.89 -17.45 20.80
C PRO A 690 19.90 -18.62 20.81
N PRO A 691 19.53 -19.16 22.00
CA PRO A 691 18.58 -20.25 22.10
C PRO A 691 17.23 -19.85 21.47
N PRO A 692 16.44 -20.82 20.95
CA PRO A 692 15.07 -20.55 20.50
C PRO A 692 14.30 -19.84 21.63
N TYR A 693 13.39 -18.94 21.25
CA TYR A 693 12.67 -18.07 22.18
C TYR A 693 12.25 -18.84 23.44
N PRO A 694 12.80 -18.55 24.64
CA PRO A 694 12.07 -18.90 25.84
C PRO A 694 10.71 -18.23 25.72
N THR A 695 9.63 -18.92 26.08
CA THR A 695 8.32 -18.28 26.26
C THR A 695 8.58 -17.02 27.06
N LEU A 696 8.54 -15.83 26.43
CA LEU A 696 8.72 -14.57 27.13
C LEU A 696 7.72 -14.63 28.27
N ALA A 697 8.23 -14.74 29.50
CA ALA A 697 7.38 -14.92 30.65
C ALA A 697 6.34 -13.78 30.62
N PRO A 698 5.07 -14.03 31.00
CA PRO A 698 4.03 -12.99 31.01
C PRO A 698 4.38 -11.75 31.85
N GLN A 699 5.51 -11.77 32.56
CA GLN A 699 5.95 -10.80 33.54
C GLN A 699 6.43 -9.46 32.95
N LEU A 700 6.62 -9.33 31.62
CA LEU A 700 6.83 -8.03 30.98
C LEU A 700 5.52 -7.27 30.71
N PHE A 701 4.35 -7.84 31.03
CA PHE A 701 3.07 -7.20 30.76
C PHE A 701 2.24 -7.05 32.04
N TYR A 702 2.02 -5.79 32.44
CA TYR A 702 0.94 -5.43 33.35
C TYR A 702 -0.39 -5.97 32.80
N ARG A 703 -1.22 -6.49 33.70
CA ARG A 703 -2.52 -7.11 33.39
C ARG A 703 -3.34 -6.23 32.43
N PRO A 704 -3.82 -6.75 31.30
CA PRO A 704 -4.88 -6.09 30.56
C PRO A 704 -6.16 -6.14 31.41
N ILE A 705 -6.78 -4.98 31.64
CA ILE A 705 -8.18 -4.90 32.08
C ILE A 705 -9.02 -5.21 30.85
N LEU A 706 -9.36 -6.47 30.63
CA LEU A 706 -10.33 -6.90 29.62
C LEU A 706 -11.76 -6.73 30.16
N PRO A 707 -12.69 -6.11 29.43
CA PRO A 707 -14.10 -6.48 29.52
C PRO A 707 -14.27 -7.88 28.93
N ARG A 708 -14.93 -8.78 29.65
CA ARG A 708 -15.21 -10.16 29.21
C ARG A 708 -16.07 -10.14 27.94
N PHE A 709 -15.52 -10.57 26.81
CA PHE A 709 -16.28 -11.09 25.69
C PHE A 709 -16.01 -12.59 25.56
N ALA A 710 -17.07 -13.39 25.62
CA ALA A 710 -17.00 -14.85 25.54
C ALA A 710 -16.87 -15.27 24.07
N ALA A 711 -15.66 -15.67 23.66
CA ALA A 711 -15.46 -16.35 22.39
C ALA A 711 -15.90 -17.82 22.53
N ARG A 712 -16.96 -18.22 21.83
CA ARG A 712 -17.27 -19.63 21.56
C ARG A 712 -16.44 -20.08 20.37
N ALA A 713 -15.50 -20.98 20.59
CA ALA A 713 -14.77 -21.66 19.53
C ALA A 713 -15.70 -22.64 18.80
N LEU A 714 -15.82 -22.51 17.48
CA LEU A 714 -16.28 -23.55 16.58
C LEU A 714 -15.10 -23.93 15.67
N PRO A 715 -14.94 -25.22 15.33
CA PRO A 715 -13.78 -25.70 14.58
C PRO A 715 -13.83 -25.20 13.13
N LEU A 716 -12.70 -24.67 12.64
CA LEU A 716 -12.46 -24.40 11.22
C LEU A 716 -12.20 -25.75 10.50
N PRO A 717 -12.69 -25.94 9.26
CA PRO A 717 -12.46 -27.18 8.52
C PRO A 717 -10.99 -27.28 8.10
N THR A 718 -10.35 -28.37 8.54
CA THR A 718 -9.07 -28.85 8.05
C THR A 718 -9.31 -29.66 6.78
N ASP A 719 -9.03 -29.12 5.60
CA ASP A 719 -8.63 -29.87 4.39
C ASP A 719 -8.36 -28.89 3.23
N PHE A 720 -7.10 -28.82 2.79
CA PHE A 720 -6.66 -28.06 1.62
C PHE A 720 -6.60 -28.97 0.39
N PRO A 721 -7.38 -28.75 -0.69
CA PRO A 721 -7.14 -29.43 -1.95
C PRO A 721 -6.00 -28.74 -2.74
N PRO A 722 -5.24 -29.48 -3.56
CA PRO A 722 -4.23 -28.90 -4.43
C PRO A 722 -4.88 -28.02 -5.51
N SER A 723 -4.17 -26.98 -5.90
CA SER A 723 -4.52 -26.02 -6.95
C SER A 723 -5.04 -26.69 -8.23
N PRO A 724 -6.23 -26.33 -8.73
CA PRO A 724 -6.61 -26.59 -10.12
C PRO A 724 -6.47 -25.33 -10.97
N THR A 725 -6.11 -25.55 -12.23
CA THR A 725 -6.18 -24.67 -13.39
C THR A 725 -7.23 -23.56 -13.28
N VAL A 726 -6.85 -22.32 -13.61
CA VAL A 726 -7.72 -21.13 -13.64
C VAL A 726 -8.92 -21.38 -14.57
N LEU A 727 -10.01 -21.85 -14.00
CA LEU A 727 -11.35 -21.86 -14.58
C LEU A 727 -12.09 -20.67 -13.95
N LEU A 728 -12.61 -19.78 -14.79
CA LEU A 728 -13.56 -18.75 -14.36
C LEU A 728 -14.72 -19.46 -13.65
N ARG A 729 -14.84 -19.31 -12.33
CA ARG A 729 -15.99 -19.81 -11.59
C ARG A 729 -17.13 -18.83 -11.83
N GLY A 730 -18.07 -19.20 -12.70
CA GLY A 730 -19.35 -18.50 -12.79
C GLY A 730 -20.12 -18.68 -11.47
N LEU A 731 -20.74 -17.60 -10.97
CA LEU A 731 -21.65 -17.69 -9.83
C LEU A 731 -22.83 -18.62 -10.18
N PRO A 732 -23.30 -19.47 -9.26
CA PRO A 732 -24.55 -20.16 -9.43
C PRO A 732 -25.69 -19.14 -9.33
N PHE A 733 -26.22 -18.70 -10.47
CA PHE A 733 -27.44 -17.89 -10.51
C PHE A 733 -28.61 -18.71 -9.94
N ASN A 734 -29.12 -18.33 -8.78
CA ASN A 734 -30.48 -18.69 -8.39
C ASN A 734 -31.43 -17.79 -9.18
N HIS A 735 -32.01 -18.31 -10.26
CA HIS A 735 -33.18 -17.71 -10.86
C HIS A 735 -34.36 -17.79 -9.89
N ARG A 736 -34.82 -16.64 -9.37
CA ARG A 736 -36.24 -16.36 -9.13
C ARG A 736 -36.55 -14.90 -9.39
#